data_AF-A0A972IQL1-F1
#
_entry.id   AF-A0A972IQL1-F1
#
_cell.length_a   1.000
_cell.length_b   1.000
_cell.length_c   1.000
_cell.angle_alpha   90.00
_cell.angle_beta   90.00
_cell.angle_gamma   90.00
#
_symmetry.space_group_name_H-M   'P 1'
#
loop_
_entity.id
_entity.type
_entity.pdbx_description
1 polymer ?
#
loop_
_entity_poly.entity_id
_entity_poly.type
_entity_poly.pdbx_seq_one_letter_code
_entity_poly.pdbx_strand_id
1 'polypeptide(L)'
;MKRIFAFFATFFLITTCASLPGLKENEQRYNAKMSDASVQNLFDNFVDNQEEIFLHNYATTYFSNLRSRFGINSHGTCSYVAAGMLLNFYDSYWNDDFVDGAFEENATYVLPHLQNINLDYPPFDTESPGIRSEIFEDVEQLSLSDYQAYVVANENNYLQSYLINLAYDMFDDYCFENPSNPYGMTLYEQTHLLSYYLIYKRSITSNRAITYSLNHNSSNLEEEIIDLVSDGIPVIINATSSIFGGHCMVAYDYDVVTNDIYVHTGWKNNEGKALTHVSLKQLGINESDLDSVVVIETTYDHEYESEHYWNEMTGYYRCACSFIYPRNLRKVGGNYSDLIPTFNWDSLYEEKWFENYYPYIKFSVLDEESVLIFSTNHFNNTSRTLTSNEWLLLTNNYPYGSYKVKLELFFGSNTIPEYTIVEQFETPHLANYHTIVPTDYAFEDAYPIDSSTSDTFITCNTNSNYSFQTRRYRTGFIQNECLVMSCKRININNAFIEYQFLHGVDRIDVELSHWREITTEGLTNVSGFARADIIKQSQYIRRMDLLSSTTNLSQNRNNMTVYTLTFEEPISRIRFSCGTFGTNNNNNNRGRLCIGEMIVYETNNNILPLNGYELEYEPEEWENFQDKCRCYNYALDCIDNRFINLGESTGYSDFENPNYYSITELKRLFAYDSQHLPRCYDTKFGFPYRGEIGKYQACPDGTYKVALFYDSVEIKDYHWYRQNSDGTWSHKPGRSAVMNVDSNGDPIYDPCFCEREHGGHTYDTFVGFFAIGPFRDAKPNEQWAEVIYDD
;
A
#
# COMPACT_ATOMS: atom_id res chain seq x y z
N MET A 1 -17.55 -20.51 -24.29
CA MET A 1 -17.60 -21.71 -25.16
C MET A 1 -18.22 -22.83 -24.32
N LYS A 2 -19.40 -23.37 -24.64
CA LYS A 2 -20.12 -24.32 -23.76
C LYS A 2 -19.24 -25.56 -23.50
N ARG A 3 -18.76 -25.75 -22.25
CA ARG A 3 -18.11 -26.98 -21.78
C ARG A 3 -19.11 -28.14 -21.97
N ILE A 4 -18.96 -28.89 -23.05
CA ILE A 4 -19.64 -30.18 -23.22
C ILE A 4 -18.84 -31.14 -22.34
N PHE A 5 -19.38 -31.41 -21.15
CA PHE A 5 -18.79 -32.33 -20.17
C PHE A 5 -18.45 -33.69 -20.82
N ALA A 6 -17.15 -33.96 -20.90
CA ALA A 6 -16.59 -35.28 -21.17
C ALA A 6 -15.51 -35.58 -20.14
N PHE A 7 -15.88 -35.54 -18.86
CA PHE A 7 -15.06 -36.07 -17.77
C PHE A 7 -15.86 -37.08 -16.94
N PHE A 8 -15.16 -38.06 -16.37
CA PHE A 8 -15.68 -39.08 -15.46
C PHE A 8 -16.12 -38.45 -14.12
N ALA A 9 -17.00 -37.44 -14.14
CA ALA A 9 -17.66 -36.93 -12.95
C ALA A 9 -18.66 -37.98 -12.46
N THR A 10 -18.55 -38.38 -11.19
CA THR A 10 -19.50 -39.32 -10.60
C THR A 10 -20.78 -38.55 -10.24
N PHE A 11 -21.73 -38.49 -11.17
CA PHE A 11 -23.05 -37.93 -10.91
C PHE A 11 -23.85 -38.89 -10.01
N PHE A 12 -24.08 -38.52 -8.75
CA PHE A 12 -24.92 -39.28 -7.84
C PHE A 12 -26.38 -38.79 -7.92
N LEU A 13 -27.25 -39.59 -8.57
CA LEU A 13 -28.70 -39.48 -8.42
C LEU A 13 -29.08 -40.08 -7.05
N ILE A 14 -29.42 -39.23 -6.08
CA ILE A 14 -29.87 -39.67 -4.75
C ILE A 14 -31.27 -40.30 -4.89
N THR A 15 -31.34 -41.62 -5.01
CA THR A 15 -32.58 -42.37 -4.76
C THR A 15 -32.71 -42.61 -3.26
N THR A 16 -33.85 -42.22 -2.71
CA THR A 16 -34.29 -42.45 -1.32
C THR A 16 -33.75 -43.75 -0.72
N CYS A 17 -33.06 -43.64 0.42
CA CYS A 17 -32.73 -44.75 1.32
C CYS A 17 -32.32 -46.07 0.63
N ALA A 18 -31.28 -46.04 -0.22
CA ALA A 18 -30.52 -47.24 -0.53
C ALA A 18 -29.37 -47.36 0.48
N SER A 19 -29.16 -48.55 1.04
CA SER A 19 -28.11 -48.85 2.01
C SER A 19 -26.76 -48.27 1.55
N LEU A 20 -26.18 -47.38 2.38
CA LEU A 20 -24.86 -46.81 2.20
C LEU A 20 -23.84 -47.94 1.94
N PRO A 21 -22.89 -47.77 1.01
CA PRO A 21 -21.74 -48.66 0.91
C PRO A 21 -21.06 -48.68 2.29
N GLY A 22 -20.83 -49.86 2.86
CA GLY A 22 -20.16 -49.98 4.15
C GLY A 22 -18.81 -49.25 4.13
N LEU A 23 -18.57 -48.43 5.16
CA LEU A 23 -17.33 -47.69 5.40
C LEU A 23 -16.12 -48.62 5.26
N LYS A 24 -15.10 -48.17 4.53
CA LYS A 24 -13.76 -48.75 4.59
C LYS A 24 -12.97 -47.93 5.59
N GLU A 25 -12.51 -48.53 6.69
CA GLU A 25 -11.67 -47.91 7.74
C GLU A 25 -10.35 -47.24 7.24
N ASN A 26 -10.09 -47.21 5.93
CA ASN A 26 -8.85 -46.77 5.31
C ASN A 26 -8.97 -45.51 4.43
N GLU A 27 -10.10 -44.79 4.44
CA GLU A 27 -10.26 -43.56 3.65
C GLU A 27 -9.74 -42.32 4.40
N GLN A 28 -9.05 -41.43 3.67
CA GLN A 28 -8.45 -40.21 4.21
C GLN A 28 -9.53 -39.26 4.74
N ARG A 29 -9.32 -38.75 5.95
CA ARG A 29 -10.15 -37.72 6.59
C ARG A 29 -9.33 -36.47 6.82
N TYR A 30 -9.98 -35.33 6.65
CA TYR A 30 -9.36 -34.01 6.79
C TYR A 30 -9.87 -33.37 8.08
N ASN A 31 -8.95 -33.00 8.96
CA ASN A 31 -9.28 -32.61 10.34
C ASN A 31 -8.21 -31.74 11.02
N ALA A 32 -7.24 -31.20 10.26
CA ALA A 32 -6.29 -30.23 10.80
C ALA A 32 -7.04 -29.02 11.39
N LYS A 33 -6.61 -28.57 12.57
CA LYS A 33 -7.35 -27.58 13.38
C LYS A 33 -6.45 -26.52 14.01
N MET A 34 -7.07 -25.42 14.45
CA MET A 34 -6.33 -24.27 14.99
C MET A 34 -5.56 -24.55 16.28
N SER A 35 -5.96 -25.55 17.07
CA SER A 35 -5.20 -25.97 18.26
C SER A 35 -3.96 -26.82 17.95
N ASP A 36 -3.74 -27.26 16.71
CA ASP A 36 -2.57 -28.04 16.37
C ASP A 36 -1.32 -27.16 16.32
N ALA A 37 -0.26 -27.55 17.02
CA ALA A 37 0.95 -26.73 17.13
C ALA A 37 1.60 -26.41 15.77
N SER A 38 1.51 -27.32 14.78
CA SER A 38 2.02 -27.05 13.44
C SER A 38 1.16 -26.05 12.66
N VAL A 39 -0.16 -26.07 12.86
CA VAL A 39 -1.10 -25.10 12.26
C VAL A 39 -0.88 -23.72 12.88
N GLN A 40 -0.77 -23.62 14.21
CA GLN A 40 -0.49 -22.35 14.89
C GLN A 40 0.80 -21.70 14.39
N ASN A 41 1.88 -22.48 14.26
CA ASN A 41 3.14 -21.96 13.74
C ASN A 41 3.01 -21.43 12.30
N LEU A 42 2.24 -22.09 11.42
CA LEU A 42 1.99 -21.58 10.08
C LEU A 42 1.14 -20.31 10.11
N PHE A 43 0.07 -20.30 10.90
CA PHE A 43 -0.82 -19.17 11.05
C PHE A 43 -0.06 -17.92 11.52
N ASP A 44 0.71 -18.03 12.60
CA ASP A 44 1.47 -16.93 13.18
C ASP A 44 2.52 -16.35 12.21
N ASN A 45 3.07 -17.18 11.30
CA ASN A 45 4.03 -16.72 10.32
C ASN A 45 3.41 -15.86 9.22
N PHE A 46 2.17 -16.16 8.82
CA PHE A 46 1.57 -15.58 7.60
C PHE A 46 0.41 -14.62 7.86
N VAL A 47 -0.28 -14.69 9.00
CA VAL A 47 -1.50 -13.90 9.24
C VAL A 47 -1.29 -12.39 9.11
N ASP A 48 -0.13 -11.88 9.53
CA ASP A 48 0.24 -10.46 9.46
C ASP A 48 1.02 -10.08 8.19
N ASN A 49 1.38 -11.06 7.35
CA ASN A 49 2.18 -10.88 6.13
C ASN A 49 1.55 -11.61 4.94
N GLN A 50 0.23 -11.46 4.76
CA GLN A 50 -0.50 -12.05 3.63
C GLN A 50 -0.08 -11.38 2.31
N GLU A 51 -0.10 -12.14 1.22
CA GLU A 51 0.36 -11.66 -0.09
C GLU A 51 -0.63 -10.67 -0.74
N GLU A 52 -0.20 -10.02 -1.82
CA GLU A 52 -1.01 -9.04 -2.56
C GLU A 52 -2.19 -9.74 -3.25
N ILE A 53 -3.38 -9.15 -3.14
CA ILE A 53 -4.63 -9.73 -3.69
C ILE A 53 -4.75 -9.42 -5.17
N PHE A 54 -5.03 -10.44 -5.99
CA PHE A 54 -5.21 -10.29 -7.44
C PHE A 54 -6.68 -10.17 -7.82
N LEU A 55 -7.21 -8.94 -7.85
CA LEU A 55 -8.63 -8.68 -8.12
C LEU A 55 -9.04 -9.07 -9.56
N HIS A 56 -9.45 -10.33 -9.73
CA HIS A 56 -9.87 -10.90 -11.01
C HIS A 56 -11.39 -11.16 -11.08
N ASN A 57 -11.99 -11.56 -9.97
CA ASN A 57 -13.40 -11.96 -9.89
C ASN A 57 -13.96 -11.71 -8.48
N TYR A 58 -15.26 -11.99 -8.30
CA TYR A 58 -15.90 -11.75 -7.01
C TYR A 58 -15.41 -12.70 -5.93
N ALA A 59 -15.03 -13.94 -6.27
CA ALA A 59 -14.46 -14.88 -5.30
C ALA A 59 -13.19 -14.31 -4.65
N THR A 60 -12.31 -13.69 -5.44
CA THR A 60 -11.15 -12.99 -4.88
C THR A 60 -11.54 -11.93 -3.86
N THR A 61 -12.49 -11.05 -4.21
CA THR A 61 -12.98 -9.99 -3.32
C THR A 61 -13.66 -10.56 -2.06
N TYR A 62 -14.46 -11.62 -2.22
CA TYR A 62 -15.24 -12.22 -1.16
C TYR A 62 -14.34 -12.90 -0.13
N PHE A 63 -13.51 -13.87 -0.56
CA PHE A 63 -12.74 -14.68 0.37
C PHE A 63 -11.58 -13.90 0.99
N SER A 64 -10.92 -12.99 0.27
CA SER A 64 -9.86 -12.18 0.87
C SER A 64 -10.37 -11.32 2.03
N ASN A 65 -11.66 -10.94 1.99
CA ASN A 65 -12.32 -10.12 3.01
C ASN A 65 -13.30 -10.90 3.91
N LEU A 66 -13.31 -12.24 3.87
CA LEU A 66 -14.12 -13.05 4.79
C LEU A 66 -13.34 -13.35 6.07
N ARG A 67 -13.14 -12.36 6.95
CA ARG A 67 -12.18 -12.46 8.06
C ARG A 67 -12.79 -13.01 9.35
N SER A 68 -14.09 -12.80 9.55
CA SER A 68 -14.74 -13.08 10.84
C SER A 68 -16.03 -13.90 10.72
N ARG A 69 -16.74 -13.79 9.59
CA ARG A 69 -18.09 -14.35 9.39
C ARG A 69 -18.09 -15.78 8.82
N PHE A 70 -17.28 -16.63 9.42
CA PHE A 70 -17.23 -18.06 9.13
C PHE A 70 -17.02 -18.85 10.43
N GLY A 71 -17.31 -20.14 10.39
CA GLY A 71 -17.29 -21.01 11.56
C GLY A 71 -15.89 -21.25 12.17
N ILE A 72 -15.83 -21.86 13.36
CA ILE A 72 -14.58 -22.10 14.10
C ILE A 72 -14.07 -23.51 13.86
N ASN A 73 -12.83 -23.65 13.40
CA ASN A 73 -12.16 -24.94 13.22
C ASN A 73 -11.49 -25.45 14.52
N SER A 74 -12.31 -25.88 15.49
CA SER A 74 -11.86 -26.25 16.85
C SER A 74 -11.62 -27.75 17.07
N HIS A 75 -12.44 -28.60 16.45
CA HIS A 75 -12.46 -30.04 16.70
C HIS A 75 -12.23 -30.87 15.44
N GLY A 76 -11.53 -30.32 14.44
CA GLY A 76 -11.36 -30.96 13.13
C GLY A 76 -12.56 -30.76 12.22
N THR A 77 -13.27 -29.64 12.40
CA THR A 77 -14.50 -29.28 11.66
C THR A 77 -14.21 -28.59 10.32
N CYS A 78 -12.97 -28.64 9.82
CA CYS A 78 -12.54 -27.89 8.62
C CYS A 78 -13.42 -28.13 7.39
N SER A 79 -13.94 -29.34 7.18
CA SER A 79 -14.88 -29.63 6.09
C SER A 79 -16.19 -28.84 6.20
N TYR A 80 -16.73 -28.67 7.41
CA TYR A 80 -17.95 -27.88 7.67
C TYR A 80 -17.70 -26.38 7.56
N VAL A 81 -16.53 -25.93 8.01
CA VAL A 81 -16.11 -24.53 7.86
C VAL A 81 -15.99 -24.18 6.37
N ALA A 82 -15.29 -25.00 5.59
CA ALA A 82 -15.17 -24.82 4.14
C ALA A 82 -16.53 -24.88 3.42
N ALA A 83 -17.40 -25.81 3.81
CA ALA A 83 -18.77 -25.90 3.29
C ALA A 83 -19.59 -24.63 3.59
N GLY A 84 -19.54 -24.12 4.83
CA GLY A 84 -20.25 -22.90 5.22
C GLY A 84 -19.78 -21.67 4.45
N MET A 85 -18.47 -21.50 4.29
CA MET A 85 -17.90 -20.40 3.50
C MET A 85 -18.31 -20.50 2.02
N LEU A 86 -18.24 -21.70 1.42
CA LEU A 86 -18.61 -21.88 0.02
C LEU A 86 -20.11 -21.68 -0.22
N LEU A 87 -20.97 -22.18 0.66
CA LEU A 87 -22.42 -21.99 0.55
C LEU A 87 -22.79 -20.51 0.63
N ASN A 88 -22.21 -19.77 1.60
CA ASN A 88 -22.52 -18.35 1.74
C ASN A 88 -21.91 -17.47 0.65
N PHE A 89 -20.83 -17.89 -0.02
CA PHE A 89 -20.38 -17.22 -1.25
C PHE A 89 -21.48 -17.24 -2.32
N TYR A 90 -22.08 -18.40 -2.59
CA TYR A 90 -23.17 -18.52 -3.56
C TYR A 90 -24.44 -17.83 -3.09
N ASP A 91 -24.70 -17.84 -1.79
CA ASP A 91 -25.79 -17.09 -1.18
C ASP A 91 -25.64 -15.59 -1.43
N SER A 92 -24.46 -15.06 -1.09
CA SER A 92 -24.14 -13.63 -1.12
C SER A 92 -23.94 -13.03 -2.51
N TYR A 93 -23.68 -13.89 -3.49
CA TYR A 93 -23.41 -13.47 -4.86
C TYR A 93 -24.40 -13.97 -5.87
N TRP A 94 -24.93 -15.19 -5.75
CA TRP A 94 -25.73 -15.83 -6.80
C TRP A 94 -27.22 -15.71 -6.53
N ASN A 95 -27.63 -16.12 -5.33
CA ASN A 95 -29.03 -16.25 -4.96
C ASN A 95 -29.18 -16.43 -3.44
N ASP A 96 -30.05 -15.66 -2.81
CA ASP A 96 -30.33 -15.62 -1.36
C ASP A 96 -31.02 -16.90 -0.80
N ASP A 97 -31.17 -17.96 -1.61
CA ASP A 97 -31.75 -19.24 -1.19
C ASP A 97 -30.70 -20.26 -0.69
N PHE A 98 -29.40 -20.03 -0.89
CA PHE A 98 -28.35 -21.03 -0.62
C PHE A 98 -28.14 -21.26 0.88
N VAL A 99 -28.32 -20.24 1.71
CA VAL A 99 -28.28 -20.30 3.16
C VAL A 99 -29.64 -19.84 3.71
N ASP A 100 -29.93 -20.21 4.95
CA ASP A 100 -31.12 -19.71 5.64
C ASP A 100 -30.76 -18.39 6.34
N GLY A 101 -31.56 -17.34 6.16
CA GLY A 101 -31.35 -16.03 6.80
C GLY A 101 -31.22 -16.07 8.33
N ALA A 102 -31.65 -17.15 8.99
CA ALA A 102 -31.37 -17.38 10.41
C ALA A 102 -29.87 -17.56 10.73
N PHE A 103 -29.07 -18.01 9.76
CA PHE A 103 -27.64 -18.28 9.90
C PHE A 103 -26.74 -17.20 9.31
N GLU A 104 -27.28 -16.30 8.51
CA GLU A 104 -26.51 -15.27 7.80
C GLU A 104 -26.10 -14.10 8.70
N GLU A 105 -25.03 -13.45 8.27
CA GLU A 105 -24.54 -12.20 8.82
C GLU A 105 -24.10 -11.25 7.68
N ASN A 106 -24.79 -10.11 7.59
CA ASN A 106 -24.57 -9.13 6.52
C ASN A 106 -23.28 -8.34 6.69
N ALA A 107 -22.74 -7.88 5.56
CA ALA A 107 -21.68 -6.89 5.52
C ALA A 107 -22.20 -5.48 5.77
N THR A 108 -21.38 -4.64 6.40
CA THR A 108 -21.73 -3.27 6.75
C THR A 108 -20.61 -2.34 6.30
N TYR A 109 -20.96 -1.21 5.67
CA TYR A 109 -20.03 -0.16 5.28
C TYR A 109 -20.66 1.23 5.37
N VAL A 110 -19.81 2.27 5.34
CA VAL A 110 -20.23 3.67 5.47
C VAL A 110 -19.66 4.47 4.31
N LEU A 111 -20.49 4.79 3.32
CA LEU A 111 -20.14 5.71 2.23
C LEU A 111 -21.33 6.63 1.89
N PRO A 112 -21.07 7.92 1.58
CA PRO A 112 -22.11 8.84 1.15
C PRO A 112 -22.64 8.48 -0.24
N HIS A 113 -23.96 8.65 -0.42
CA HIS A 113 -24.59 8.54 -1.74
C HIS A 113 -23.99 9.59 -2.69
N LEU A 114 -23.45 9.15 -3.82
CA LEU A 114 -22.94 10.02 -4.87
C LEU A 114 -24.11 10.64 -5.62
N GLN A 115 -24.57 11.84 -5.24
CA GLN A 115 -25.81 12.45 -5.77
C GLN A 115 -25.94 12.54 -7.31
N ASN A 116 -24.84 12.45 -8.05
CA ASN A 116 -24.82 12.55 -9.51
C ASN A 116 -25.09 11.22 -10.24
N ILE A 117 -25.11 10.09 -9.51
CA ILE A 117 -25.39 8.75 -10.04
C ILE A 117 -26.20 8.04 -8.95
N ASN A 118 -27.36 7.46 -9.26
CA ASN A 118 -28.16 6.75 -8.25
C ASN A 118 -27.55 5.38 -7.88
N LEU A 119 -26.25 5.34 -7.61
CA LEU A 119 -25.49 4.15 -7.26
C LEU A 119 -24.63 4.43 -6.02
N ASP A 120 -24.78 3.52 -5.08
CA ASP A 120 -24.00 3.40 -3.85
C ASP A 120 -23.51 1.94 -3.84
N TYR A 121 -22.25 1.71 -3.49
CA TYR A 121 -21.59 0.43 -3.65
C TYR A 121 -20.61 0.16 -2.50
N PRO A 122 -20.41 -1.10 -2.11
CA PRO A 122 -19.41 -1.47 -1.11
C PRO A 122 -17.98 -1.19 -1.61
N PRO A 123 -17.10 -0.67 -0.75
CA PRO A 123 -15.64 -0.71 -0.95
C PRO A 123 -15.11 -2.13 -1.19
N PHE A 124 -14.05 -2.29 -1.98
CA PHE A 124 -13.41 -3.59 -2.26
C PHE A 124 -12.75 -4.23 -1.03
N ASP A 125 -12.46 -3.46 0.01
CA ASP A 125 -11.86 -3.90 1.28
C ASP A 125 -12.89 -4.11 2.39
N THR A 126 -14.19 -4.01 2.08
CA THR A 126 -15.29 -4.27 3.01
C THR A 126 -15.27 -5.73 3.44
N GLU A 127 -15.38 -6.01 4.75
CA GLU A 127 -15.59 -7.35 5.28
C GLU A 127 -16.80 -8.01 4.60
N SER A 128 -16.57 -9.16 3.97
CA SER A 128 -17.58 -9.89 3.20
C SER A 128 -18.72 -10.39 4.08
N PRO A 129 -19.96 -10.46 3.55
CA PRO A 129 -21.03 -11.15 4.23
C PRO A 129 -20.66 -12.61 4.44
N GLY A 130 -21.27 -13.24 5.42
CA GLY A 130 -20.89 -14.57 5.86
C GLY A 130 -22.00 -15.26 6.63
N ILE A 131 -21.60 -16.28 7.38
CA ILE A 131 -22.46 -16.93 8.37
C ILE A 131 -22.10 -16.44 9.76
N ARG A 132 -23.09 -16.48 10.66
CA ARG A 132 -22.88 -16.25 12.09
C ARG A 132 -21.82 -17.22 12.60
N SER A 133 -20.77 -16.66 13.18
CA SER A 133 -19.71 -17.44 13.78
C SER A 133 -20.07 -17.86 15.20
N GLU A 134 -19.68 -19.09 15.56
CA GLU A 134 -19.53 -19.48 16.96
C GLU A 134 -18.53 -18.54 17.67
N ILE A 135 -18.65 -18.41 19.00
CA ILE A 135 -17.68 -17.67 19.82
C ILE A 135 -16.45 -18.57 20.03
N PHE A 136 -15.26 -18.08 19.66
CA PHE A 136 -14.01 -18.87 19.66
C PHE A 136 -13.72 -19.48 21.04
N GLU A 137 -13.78 -18.67 22.10
CA GLU A 137 -13.49 -19.10 23.47
C GLU A 137 -14.48 -20.15 23.99
N ASP A 138 -15.73 -20.07 23.53
CA ASP A 138 -16.79 -20.96 23.97
C ASP A 138 -16.66 -22.36 23.40
N VAL A 139 -16.00 -22.52 22.24
CA VAL A 139 -15.89 -23.82 21.55
C VAL A 139 -14.51 -24.44 21.67
N GLU A 140 -13.41 -23.68 21.61
CA GLU A 140 -12.05 -24.24 21.54
C GLU A 140 -11.64 -24.99 22.82
N GLN A 141 -12.21 -24.61 23.97
CA GLN A 141 -11.87 -25.20 25.28
C GLN A 141 -12.76 -26.38 25.67
N LEU A 142 -13.78 -26.71 24.86
CA LEU A 142 -14.72 -27.78 25.18
C LEU A 142 -14.07 -29.15 25.04
N SER A 143 -14.51 -30.10 25.87
CA SER A 143 -14.24 -31.51 25.59
C SER A 143 -15.05 -31.95 24.37
N LEU A 144 -14.65 -33.04 23.71
CA LEU A 144 -15.39 -33.58 22.55
C LEU A 144 -16.89 -33.79 22.84
N SER A 145 -17.22 -34.31 24.03
CA SER A 145 -18.61 -34.52 24.46
C SER A 145 -19.36 -33.22 24.75
N ASP A 146 -18.67 -32.22 25.30
CA ASP A 146 -19.28 -30.91 25.56
C ASP A 146 -19.49 -30.13 24.26
N TYR A 147 -18.57 -30.26 23.29
CA TYR A 147 -18.72 -29.67 21.96
C TYR A 147 -19.88 -30.33 21.20
N GLN A 148 -20.05 -31.65 21.30
CA GLN A 148 -21.23 -32.32 20.71
C GLN A 148 -22.54 -31.78 21.31
N ALA A 149 -22.59 -31.60 22.64
CA ALA A 149 -23.75 -31.00 23.29
C ALA A 149 -23.97 -29.53 22.86
N TYR A 150 -22.89 -28.76 22.67
CA TYR A 150 -22.94 -27.40 22.15
C TYR A 150 -23.52 -27.35 20.73
N VAL A 151 -23.06 -28.21 19.84
CA VAL A 151 -23.55 -28.32 18.45
C VAL A 151 -25.06 -28.57 18.45
N VAL A 152 -25.54 -29.55 19.21
CA VAL A 152 -26.98 -29.85 19.34
C VAL A 152 -27.77 -28.66 19.88
N ALA A 153 -27.24 -27.98 20.91
CA ALA A 153 -27.92 -26.83 21.49
C ALA A 153 -27.98 -25.61 20.56
N ASN A 154 -27.08 -25.51 19.58
CA ASN A 154 -26.93 -24.36 18.70
C ASN A 154 -27.24 -24.64 17.22
N GLU A 155 -27.91 -25.76 16.91
CA GLU A 155 -28.24 -26.15 15.53
C GLU A 155 -29.05 -25.10 14.75
N ASN A 156 -29.82 -24.27 15.45
CA ASN A 156 -30.64 -23.22 14.86
C ASN A 156 -29.97 -21.82 14.93
N ASN A 157 -28.76 -21.74 15.49
CA ASN A 157 -28.03 -20.48 15.66
C ASN A 157 -26.87 -20.34 14.66
N TYR A 158 -26.20 -21.46 14.34
CA TYR A 158 -25.01 -21.47 13.49
C TYR A 158 -25.14 -22.52 12.38
N LEU A 159 -24.84 -22.13 11.13
CA LEU A 159 -24.87 -23.05 9.99
C LEU A 159 -23.90 -24.23 10.19
N GLN A 160 -22.73 -23.98 10.79
CA GLN A 160 -21.77 -25.06 11.09
C GLN A 160 -22.42 -26.12 11.99
N SER A 161 -23.07 -25.73 13.08
CA SER A 161 -23.77 -26.66 13.98
C SER A 161 -24.89 -27.41 13.28
N TYR A 162 -25.65 -26.71 12.43
CA TYR A 162 -26.69 -27.33 11.60
C TYR A 162 -26.12 -28.41 10.67
N LEU A 163 -25.04 -28.10 9.95
CA LEU A 163 -24.40 -29.03 9.01
C LEU A 163 -23.78 -30.22 9.72
N ILE A 164 -23.23 -30.03 10.92
CA ILE A 164 -22.69 -31.11 11.75
C ILE A 164 -23.83 -32.06 12.18
N ASN A 165 -24.96 -31.55 12.67
CA ASN A 165 -26.11 -32.40 13.02
C ASN A 165 -26.71 -33.09 11.79
N LEU A 166 -26.75 -32.39 10.66
CA LEU A 166 -27.22 -32.99 9.41
C LEU A 166 -26.32 -34.15 8.96
N ALA A 167 -25.00 -34.01 9.11
CA ALA A 167 -24.06 -35.08 8.84
C ALA A 167 -24.21 -36.25 9.82
N TYR A 168 -24.47 -35.97 11.11
CA TYR A 168 -24.80 -36.99 12.11
C TYR A 168 -26.01 -37.82 11.67
N ASP A 169 -27.11 -37.17 11.26
CA ASP A 169 -28.31 -37.84 10.78
C ASP A 169 -28.08 -38.66 9.49
N MET A 170 -27.13 -38.25 8.65
CA MET A 170 -26.85 -38.88 7.36
C MET A 170 -25.88 -40.06 7.46
N PHE A 171 -24.91 -40.00 8.38
CA PHE A 171 -23.76 -40.91 8.42
C PHE A 171 -23.55 -41.62 9.77
N ASP A 172 -24.44 -41.43 10.75
CA ASP A 172 -24.39 -41.96 12.11
C ASP A 172 -23.17 -41.48 12.95
N ASP A 173 -23.10 -41.91 14.22
CA ASP A 173 -22.13 -41.51 15.25
C ASP A 173 -20.66 -41.79 14.90
N TYR A 174 -20.37 -42.52 13.81
CA TYR A 174 -19.01 -42.86 13.40
C TYR A 174 -18.13 -41.63 13.11
N CYS A 175 -18.72 -40.51 12.66
CA CYS A 175 -17.98 -39.26 12.46
C CYS A 175 -17.57 -38.57 13.77
N PHE A 176 -18.12 -39.01 14.91
CA PHE A 176 -18.04 -38.36 16.22
C PHE A 176 -17.30 -39.22 17.25
N GLU A 177 -17.28 -40.54 17.08
CA GLU A 177 -16.69 -41.48 18.03
C GLU A 177 -15.17 -41.71 17.85
N ASN A 178 -14.56 -41.29 16.73
CA ASN A 178 -13.12 -41.46 16.53
C ASN A 178 -12.32 -40.39 17.31
N PRO A 179 -11.66 -40.73 18.42
CA PRO A 179 -10.96 -39.74 19.26
C PRO A 179 -9.71 -39.18 18.58
N SER A 180 -9.20 -39.87 17.55
CA SER A 180 -8.02 -39.44 16.81
C SER A 180 -8.35 -38.39 15.75
N ASN A 181 -9.54 -38.48 15.12
CA ASN A 181 -9.98 -37.56 14.06
C ASN A 181 -11.49 -37.25 14.17
N PRO A 182 -11.93 -36.55 15.24
CA PRO A 182 -13.34 -36.20 15.40
C PRO A 182 -13.79 -35.20 14.32
N TYR A 183 -15.04 -35.27 13.89
CA TYR A 183 -15.71 -34.39 12.90
C TYR A 183 -15.13 -34.34 11.48
N GLY A 184 -13.91 -34.84 11.22
CA GLY A 184 -13.34 -34.86 9.88
C GLY A 184 -14.19 -35.69 8.89
N MET A 185 -14.33 -35.21 7.66
CA MET A 185 -15.14 -35.86 6.62
C MET A 185 -14.29 -36.43 5.49
N THR A 186 -14.71 -37.55 4.91
CA THR A 186 -14.18 -38.07 3.64
C THR A 186 -14.72 -37.26 2.45
N LEU A 187 -14.11 -37.39 1.27
CA LEU A 187 -14.61 -36.77 0.03
C LEU A 187 -16.07 -37.16 -0.28
N TYR A 188 -16.41 -38.42 -0.04
CA TYR A 188 -17.77 -38.95 -0.23
C TYR A 188 -18.76 -38.22 0.68
N GLU A 189 -18.46 -38.15 1.98
CA GLU A 189 -19.30 -37.49 2.98
C GLU A 189 -19.50 -36.01 2.64
N GLN A 190 -18.41 -35.29 2.27
CA GLN A 190 -18.47 -33.87 1.91
C GLN A 190 -19.41 -33.61 0.72
N THR A 191 -19.20 -34.37 -0.36
CA THR A 191 -19.99 -34.21 -1.61
C THR A 191 -21.47 -34.52 -1.36
N HIS A 192 -21.77 -35.57 -0.58
CA HIS A 192 -23.15 -36.00 -0.30
C HIS A 192 -23.85 -35.07 0.67
N LEU A 193 -23.18 -34.55 1.70
CA LEU A 193 -23.74 -33.58 2.63
C LEU A 193 -24.16 -32.30 1.90
N LEU A 194 -23.27 -31.71 1.10
CA LEU A 194 -23.57 -30.50 0.32
C LEU A 194 -24.72 -30.73 -0.67
N SER A 195 -24.67 -31.84 -1.41
CA SER A 195 -25.75 -32.21 -2.35
C SER A 195 -27.10 -32.37 -1.63
N TYR A 196 -27.10 -33.05 -0.48
CA TYR A 196 -28.31 -33.29 0.29
C TYR A 196 -28.87 -31.99 0.89
N TYR A 197 -28.01 -31.14 1.44
CA TYR A 197 -28.38 -29.84 1.97
C TYR A 197 -29.05 -28.97 0.89
N LEU A 198 -28.39 -28.79 -0.25
CA LEU A 198 -28.93 -27.98 -1.35
C LEU A 198 -30.28 -28.52 -1.85
N ILE A 199 -30.37 -29.82 -2.12
CA ILE A 199 -31.58 -30.43 -2.71
C ILE A 199 -32.73 -30.49 -1.70
N TYR A 200 -32.49 -30.99 -0.49
CA TYR A 200 -33.57 -31.36 0.44
C TYR A 200 -33.81 -30.34 1.55
N LYS A 201 -32.83 -29.47 1.85
CA LYS A 201 -32.99 -28.41 2.86
C LYS A 201 -33.23 -27.06 2.22
N ARG A 202 -32.64 -26.78 1.05
CA ARG A 202 -32.80 -25.50 0.33
C ARG A 202 -33.65 -25.57 -0.94
N SER A 203 -34.07 -26.76 -1.37
CA SER A 203 -34.84 -26.95 -2.62
C SER A 203 -34.09 -26.48 -3.89
N ILE A 204 -32.76 -26.40 -3.83
CA ILE A 204 -31.89 -26.08 -4.97
C ILE A 204 -31.59 -27.39 -5.71
N THR A 205 -32.35 -27.64 -6.77
CA THR A 205 -32.22 -28.84 -7.59
C THR A 205 -31.10 -28.71 -8.64
N SER A 206 -30.75 -29.82 -9.30
CA SER A 206 -29.63 -29.92 -10.26
C SER A 206 -29.74 -29.05 -11.51
N ASN A 207 -30.91 -28.45 -11.77
CA ASN A 207 -31.12 -27.43 -12.81
C ASN A 207 -30.74 -26.01 -12.35
N ARG A 208 -30.42 -25.82 -11.06
CA ARG A 208 -29.93 -24.57 -10.49
C ARG A 208 -28.46 -24.71 -10.09
N ALA A 209 -28.10 -25.72 -9.30
CA ALA A 209 -26.71 -25.98 -8.92
C ALA A 209 -26.40 -27.47 -8.91
N ILE A 210 -25.18 -27.82 -9.29
CA ILE A 210 -24.67 -29.20 -9.28
C ILE A 210 -23.49 -29.26 -8.32
N THR A 211 -23.48 -30.25 -7.44
CA THR A 211 -22.33 -30.59 -6.61
C THR A 211 -21.63 -31.83 -7.16
N TYR A 212 -20.32 -31.74 -7.36
CA TYR A 212 -19.51 -32.87 -7.82
C TYR A 212 -18.11 -32.82 -7.20
N SER A 213 -17.35 -33.90 -7.37
CA SER A 213 -15.95 -33.97 -6.92
C SER A 213 -15.02 -34.54 -7.98
N LEU A 214 -13.77 -34.09 -7.94
CA LEU A 214 -12.64 -34.63 -8.71
C LEU A 214 -11.60 -35.19 -7.73
N ASN A 215 -10.84 -36.21 -8.13
CA ASN A 215 -9.83 -36.85 -7.31
C ASN A 215 -8.49 -36.91 -8.05
N HIS A 216 -7.38 -37.09 -7.33
CA HIS A 216 -6.02 -37.15 -7.91
C HIS A 216 -5.85 -38.20 -9.05
N ASN A 217 -6.79 -39.12 -9.26
CA ASN A 217 -6.78 -40.04 -10.40
C ASN A 217 -7.30 -39.42 -11.72
N SER A 218 -7.83 -38.19 -11.71
CA SER A 218 -8.08 -37.41 -12.92
C SER A 218 -6.77 -36.86 -13.48
N SER A 219 -6.62 -36.84 -14.81
CA SER A 219 -5.47 -36.20 -15.45
C SER A 219 -5.45 -34.70 -15.14
N ASN A 220 -4.51 -34.29 -14.28
CA ASN A 220 -4.16 -32.93 -13.87
C ASN A 220 -5.19 -32.18 -12.99
N LEU A 221 -5.30 -32.57 -11.70
CA LEU A 221 -6.19 -31.93 -10.71
C LEU A 221 -5.84 -30.45 -10.45
N GLU A 222 -4.55 -30.10 -10.45
CA GLU A 222 -4.11 -28.71 -10.26
C GLU A 222 -4.58 -27.80 -11.39
N GLU A 223 -4.45 -28.24 -12.65
CA GLU A 223 -4.93 -27.51 -13.84
C GLU A 223 -6.46 -27.30 -13.80
N GLU A 224 -7.23 -28.30 -13.36
CA GLU A 224 -8.67 -28.16 -13.18
C GLU A 224 -9.03 -27.15 -12.09
N ILE A 225 -8.26 -27.09 -10.98
CA ILE A 225 -8.46 -26.07 -9.93
C ILE A 225 -8.16 -24.68 -10.50
N ILE A 226 -7.03 -24.52 -11.20
CA ILE A 226 -6.63 -23.25 -11.83
C ILE A 226 -7.72 -22.76 -12.78
N ASP A 227 -8.23 -23.64 -13.64
CA ASP A 227 -9.32 -23.35 -14.57
C ASP A 227 -10.57 -22.86 -13.82
N LEU A 228 -10.99 -23.57 -12.77
CA LEU A 228 -12.20 -23.24 -12.01
C LEU A 228 -12.06 -21.89 -11.27
N VAL A 229 -10.96 -21.67 -10.56
CA VAL A 229 -10.76 -20.43 -9.79
C VAL A 229 -10.52 -19.22 -10.69
N SER A 230 -9.84 -19.41 -11.84
CA SER A 230 -9.69 -18.35 -12.85
C SER A 230 -11.04 -17.95 -13.46
N ASP A 231 -11.94 -18.93 -13.60
CA ASP A 231 -13.33 -18.73 -13.98
C ASP A 231 -14.21 -18.17 -12.83
N GLY A 232 -13.65 -17.84 -11.66
CA GLY A 232 -14.42 -17.33 -10.52
C GLY A 232 -15.33 -18.37 -9.85
N ILE A 233 -15.03 -19.66 -10.01
CA ILE A 233 -15.64 -20.76 -9.25
C ILE A 233 -14.71 -21.10 -8.08
N PRO A 234 -15.02 -20.67 -6.85
CA PRO A 234 -14.30 -21.15 -5.69
C PRO A 234 -14.63 -22.62 -5.42
N VAL A 235 -13.65 -23.36 -4.90
CA VAL A 235 -13.75 -24.81 -4.70
C VAL A 235 -13.19 -25.22 -3.34
N ILE A 236 -13.77 -26.27 -2.73
CA ILE A 236 -13.19 -26.87 -1.53
C ILE A 236 -12.09 -27.82 -1.98
N ILE A 237 -10.85 -27.52 -1.64
CA ILE A 237 -9.73 -28.44 -1.84
C ILE A 237 -9.51 -29.28 -0.59
N ASN A 238 -9.17 -30.54 -0.84
CA ASN A 238 -8.78 -31.52 0.14
C ASN A 238 -7.31 -31.84 -0.11
N ALA A 239 -6.45 -31.57 0.88
CA ALA A 239 -5.01 -31.77 0.75
C ALA A 239 -4.43 -32.43 2.00
N THR A 240 -3.39 -33.23 1.83
CA THR A 240 -2.66 -33.88 2.91
C THR A 240 -1.22 -33.39 2.95
N SER A 241 -0.91 -32.52 3.91
CA SER A 241 0.44 -31.98 4.10
C SER A 241 1.23 -32.82 5.10
N SER A 242 2.55 -32.91 4.88
CA SER A 242 3.48 -33.47 5.88
C SER A 242 3.58 -32.64 7.16
N ILE A 243 3.09 -31.39 7.15
CA ILE A 243 3.19 -30.44 8.27
C ILE A 243 2.00 -30.56 9.23
N PHE A 244 0.78 -30.62 8.68
CA PHE A 244 -0.46 -30.59 9.47
C PHE A 244 -1.44 -31.74 9.17
N GLY A 245 -1.08 -32.68 8.29
CA GLY A 245 -1.97 -33.77 7.89
C GLY A 245 -3.06 -33.32 6.92
N GLY A 246 -4.22 -33.98 6.97
CA GLY A 246 -5.35 -33.68 6.08
C GLY A 246 -6.09 -32.41 6.47
N HIS A 247 -6.28 -31.48 5.52
CA HIS A 247 -7.04 -30.24 5.72
C HIS A 247 -8.01 -29.96 4.56
N CYS A 248 -9.13 -29.29 4.89
CA CYS A 248 -10.11 -28.76 3.93
C CYS A 248 -10.03 -27.24 3.93
N MET A 249 -9.90 -26.63 2.75
CA MET A 249 -9.82 -25.18 2.59
C MET A 249 -10.49 -24.76 1.29
N VAL A 250 -10.76 -23.47 1.11
CA VAL A 250 -11.40 -22.97 -0.12
C VAL A 250 -10.33 -22.33 -1.01
N ALA A 251 -10.09 -22.90 -2.18
CA ALA A 251 -9.31 -22.25 -3.24
C ALA A 251 -10.22 -21.30 -4.02
N TYR A 252 -9.75 -20.07 -4.25
CA TYR A 252 -10.59 -19.04 -4.86
C TYR A 252 -9.84 -18.08 -5.79
N ASP A 253 -8.50 -18.11 -5.79
CA ASP A 253 -7.68 -17.17 -6.57
C ASP A 253 -6.41 -17.87 -7.09
N TYR A 254 -5.84 -17.33 -8.17
CA TYR A 254 -4.66 -17.88 -8.86
C TYR A 254 -3.81 -16.76 -9.45
N ASP A 255 -2.51 -16.78 -9.16
CA ASP A 255 -1.55 -15.88 -9.77
C ASP A 255 -0.78 -16.60 -10.89
N VAL A 256 -0.97 -16.12 -12.12
CA VAL A 256 -0.28 -16.62 -13.31
C VAL A 256 1.23 -16.32 -13.33
N VAL A 257 1.68 -15.30 -12.59
CA VAL A 257 3.08 -14.88 -12.53
C VAL A 257 3.90 -15.81 -11.65
N THR A 258 3.42 -16.08 -10.42
CA THR A 258 4.05 -17.02 -9.50
C THR A 258 3.65 -18.48 -9.78
N ASN A 259 2.57 -18.69 -10.55
CA ASN A 259 1.93 -19.97 -10.80
C ASN A 259 1.57 -20.66 -9.47
N ASP A 260 0.71 -20.00 -8.71
CA ASP A 260 0.27 -20.41 -7.38
C ASP A 260 -1.23 -20.24 -7.18
N ILE A 261 -1.83 -21.22 -6.50
CA ILE A 261 -3.24 -21.22 -6.08
C ILE A 261 -3.30 -20.65 -4.66
N TYR A 262 -4.23 -19.71 -4.46
CA TYR A 262 -4.48 -19.07 -3.18
C TYR A 262 -5.76 -19.58 -2.53
N VAL A 263 -5.69 -19.72 -1.21
CA VAL A 263 -6.73 -20.35 -0.42
C VAL A 263 -7.14 -19.51 0.77
N HIS A 264 -8.41 -19.62 1.12
CA HIS A 264 -8.93 -19.28 2.43
C HIS A 264 -8.86 -20.54 3.31
N THR A 265 -8.02 -20.50 4.33
CA THR A 265 -7.70 -21.69 5.14
C THR A 265 -8.81 -22.11 6.10
N GLY A 266 -9.77 -21.23 6.39
CA GLY A 266 -10.78 -21.46 7.44
C GLY A 266 -10.19 -21.39 8.85
N TRP A 267 -9.04 -20.72 9.00
CA TRP A 267 -8.33 -20.54 10.25
C TRP A 267 -8.46 -19.09 10.74
N LYS A 268 -8.85 -18.94 12.00
CA LYS A 268 -8.84 -17.66 12.71
C LYS A 268 -8.48 -17.84 14.18
N ASN A 269 -7.92 -16.80 14.78
CA ASN A 269 -7.56 -16.80 16.20
C ASN A 269 -8.62 -16.07 17.05
N ASN A 270 -8.39 -16.06 18.37
CA ASN A 270 -9.22 -15.37 19.35
C ASN A 270 -9.17 -13.83 19.26
N GLU A 271 -8.20 -13.27 18.53
CA GLU A 271 -8.12 -11.83 18.24
C GLU A 271 -8.96 -11.44 17.02
N GLY A 272 -9.62 -12.40 16.36
CA GLY A 272 -10.44 -12.16 15.17
C GLY A 272 -9.63 -11.99 13.88
N LYS A 273 -8.32 -12.31 13.89
CA LYS A 273 -7.53 -12.37 12.67
C LYS A 273 -7.77 -13.69 11.96
N ALA A 274 -7.82 -13.67 10.63
CA ALA A 274 -7.96 -14.86 9.79
C ALA A 274 -6.89 -14.91 8.70
N LEU A 275 -6.49 -16.13 8.35
CA LEU A 275 -5.57 -16.39 7.24
C LEU A 275 -6.40 -16.62 5.98
N THR A 276 -6.75 -15.51 5.34
CA THR A 276 -7.73 -15.47 4.25
C THR A 276 -7.09 -15.61 2.88
N HIS A 277 -5.81 -15.22 2.72
CA HIS A 277 -5.06 -15.26 1.47
C HIS A 277 -3.63 -15.77 1.68
N VAL A 278 -3.40 -17.04 1.37
CA VAL A 278 -2.09 -17.71 1.46
C VAL A 278 -1.97 -18.71 0.31
N SER A 279 -0.77 -18.87 -0.26
CA SER A 279 -0.57 -19.83 -1.35
C SER A 279 -0.39 -21.27 -0.85
N LEU A 280 -0.72 -22.25 -1.68
CA LEU A 280 -0.47 -23.66 -1.38
C LEU A 280 1.00 -23.94 -1.06
N LYS A 281 1.93 -23.32 -1.81
CA LYS A 281 3.37 -23.46 -1.57
C LYS A 281 3.79 -22.91 -0.20
N GLN A 282 3.23 -21.78 0.24
CA GLN A 282 3.48 -21.23 1.58
C GLN A 282 3.00 -22.17 2.70
N LEU A 283 1.89 -22.90 2.46
CA LEU A 283 1.40 -23.95 3.36
C LEU A 283 2.20 -25.27 3.26
N GLY A 284 3.19 -25.34 2.37
CA GLY A 284 3.98 -26.56 2.12
C GLY A 284 3.19 -27.66 1.43
N ILE A 285 2.13 -27.31 0.70
CA ILE A 285 1.36 -28.21 -0.17
C ILE A 285 1.94 -28.12 -1.58
N ASN A 286 2.32 -29.27 -2.13
CA ASN A 286 2.70 -29.43 -3.54
C ASN A 286 1.57 -30.09 -4.33
N GLU A 287 1.70 -30.15 -5.65
CA GLU A 287 0.74 -30.83 -6.55
C GLU A 287 0.42 -32.26 -6.08
N SER A 288 1.43 -33.03 -5.65
CA SER A 288 1.26 -34.41 -5.16
C SER A 288 0.51 -34.54 -3.83
N ASP A 289 0.33 -33.44 -3.12
CA ASP A 289 -0.33 -33.38 -1.81
C ASP A 289 -1.83 -33.04 -1.96
N LEU A 290 -2.30 -32.72 -3.18
CA LEU A 290 -3.71 -32.47 -3.50
C LEU A 290 -4.47 -33.78 -3.69
N ASP A 291 -5.38 -34.11 -2.78
CA ASP A 291 -6.10 -35.38 -2.81
C ASP A 291 -7.35 -35.32 -3.71
N SER A 292 -8.13 -34.24 -3.57
CA SER A 292 -9.41 -34.07 -4.26
C SER A 292 -9.96 -32.65 -4.16
N VAL A 293 -11.03 -32.37 -4.90
CA VAL A 293 -11.76 -31.12 -4.86
C VAL A 293 -13.27 -31.38 -4.86
N VAL A 294 -14.02 -30.57 -4.12
CA VAL A 294 -15.49 -30.51 -4.16
C VAL A 294 -15.90 -29.18 -4.78
N VAL A 295 -16.79 -29.25 -5.77
CA VAL A 295 -17.24 -28.12 -6.56
C VAL A 295 -18.74 -27.98 -6.44
N ILE A 296 -19.21 -26.75 -6.28
CA ILE A 296 -20.59 -26.35 -6.56
C ILE A 296 -20.53 -25.52 -7.82
N GLU A 297 -21.29 -25.87 -8.86
CA GLU A 297 -21.37 -25.11 -10.10
C GLU A 297 -22.82 -24.75 -10.39
N THR A 298 -23.08 -23.46 -10.61
CA THR A 298 -24.41 -22.93 -10.94
C THR A 298 -24.70 -23.10 -12.43
N THR A 299 -25.97 -23.33 -12.78
CA THR A 299 -26.40 -23.68 -14.15
C THR A 299 -27.49 -22.76 -14.72
N TYR A 300 -27.79 -21.68 -14.00
CA TYR A 300 -28.79 -20.65 -14.35
C TYR A 300 -28.23 -19.27 -14.03
N ASP A 301 -28.79 -18.22 -14.63
CA ASP A 301 -28.32 -16.84 -14.46
C ASP A 301 -28.53 -16.32 -13.01
N HIS A 302 -27.64 -15.45 -12.56
CA HIS A 302 -27.72 -14.74 -11.27
C HIS A 302 -29.07 -14.05 -11.06
N GLU A 303 -29.61 -14.10 -9.83
CA GLU A 303 -30.85 -13.41 -9.45
C GLU A 303 -30.53 -12.16 -8.62
N TYR A 304 -31.01 -10.99 -9.06
CA TYR A 304 -30.69 -9.64 -8.54
C TYR A 304 -31.10 -9.38 -7.06
N GLU A 305 -31.54 -10.38 -6.31
CA GLU A 305 -32.10 -10.25 -4.95
C GLU A 305 -31.10 -10.56 -3.82
N SER A 306 -29.84 -10.86 -4.15
CA SER A 306 -28.77 -11.20 -3.20
C SER A 306 -28.21 -9.96 -2.46
N GLU A 307 -28.98 -9.41 -1.52
CA GLU A 307 -28.80 -8.11 -0.87
C GLU A 307 -28.07 -8.18 0.50
N HIS A 308 -26.77 -8.53 0.53
CA HIS A 308 -26.04 -8.73 1.81
C HIS A 308 -25.07 -7.60 2.22
N TYR A 309 -24.92 -6.55 1.42
CA TYR A 309 -24.07 -5.39 1.77
C TYR A 309 -24.91 -4.20 2.22
N TRP A 310 -24.99 -3.97 3.52
CA TRP A 310 -25.71 -2.87 4.16
C TRP A 310 -24.88 -1.57 4.18
N ASN A 311 -25.44 -0.50 3.60
CA ASN A 311 -24.88 0.84 3.79
C ASN A 311 -25.58 1.55 4.96
N GLU A 312 -24.85 1.86 6.04
CA GLU A 312 -25.42 2.53 7.22
C GLU A 312 -25.88 3.96 6.95
N MET A 313 -25.24 4.65 6.01
CA MET A 313 -25.51 6.05 5.68
C MET A 313 -26.75 6.20 4.81
N THR A 314 -26.98 5.28 3.86
CA THR A 314 -28.13 5.33 2.95
C THR A 314 -29.33 4.51 3.45
N GLY A 315 -29.08 3.50 4.30
CA GLY A 315 -30.11 2.61 4.82
C GLY A 315 -30.65 1.61 3.80
N TYR A 316 -29.82 1.23 2.82
CA TYR A 316 -30.17 0.24 1.79
C TYR A 316 -29.12 -0.85 1.68
N TYR A 317 -29.58 -2.03 1.27
CA TYR A 317 -28.69 -3.11 0.87
C TYR A 317 -28.22 -2.96 -0.57
N ARG A 318 -27.09 -3.58 -0.88
CA ARG A 318 -26.51 -3.70 -2.20
C ARG A 318 -26.18 -5.14 -2.51
N CYS A 319 -26.41 -5.51 -3.76
CA CYS A 319 -25.94 -6.76 -4.30
C CYS A 319 -24.45 -6.68 -4.59
N ALA A 320 -23.77 -7.80 -4.37
CA ALA A 320 -22.38 -8.01 -4.74
C ALA A 320 -22.12 -7.81 -6.25
N CYS A 321 -23.14 -7.96 -7.11
CA CYS A 321 -23.02 -7.66 -8.54
C CYS A 321 -22.58 -6.20 -8.81
N SER A 322 -22.73 -5.31 -7.83
CA SER A 322 -22.26 -3.93 -7.93
C SER A 322 -20.74 -3.82 -8.10
N PHE A 323 -19.93 -4.82 -7.75
CA PHE A 323 -18.46 -4.81 -7.94
C PHE A 323 -18.02 -4.76 -9.42
N ILE A 324 -18.93 -5.01 -10.37
CA ILE A 324 -18.64 -4.83 -11.80
C ILE A 324 -18.41 -3.36 -12.19
N TYR A 325 -18.98 -2.40 -11.45
CA TYR A 325 -18.89 -0.99 -11.85
C TYR A 325 -17.46 -0.45 -11.67
N PRO A 326 -16.88 0.19 -12.71
CA PRO A 326 -15.57 0.84 -12.61
C PRO A 326 -15.51 1.86 -11.48
N ARG A 327 -14.49 1.79 -10.64
CA ARG A 327 -14.24 2.75 -9.56
C ARG A 327 -12.76 2.95 -9.33
N ASN A 328 -12.40 3.87 -8.43
CA ASN A 328 -11.00 4.17 -8.09
C ASN A 328 -10.13 4.42 -9.33
N LEU A 329 -10.70 5.09 -10.33
CA LEU A 329 -10.01 5.46 -11.54
C LEU A 329 -8.86 6.41 -11.16
N ARG A 330 -7.64 6.05 -11.53
CA ARG A 330 -6.44 6.75 -11.10
C ARG A 330 -5.37 6.71 -12.16
N LYS A 331 -4.61 7.80 -12.27
CA LYS A 331 -3.40 7.87 -13.10
C LYS A 331 -2.23 7.28 -12.30
N VAL A 332 -1.64 6.18 -12.78
CA VAL A 332 -0.53 5.46 -12.13
C VAL A 332 0.82 5.67 -12.83
N GLY A 333 0.95 6.74 -13.62
CA GLY A 333 2.19 7.07 -14.33
C GLY A 333 2.04 8.28 -15.25
N GLY A 334 3.09 8.62 -15.99
CA GLY A 334 3.07 9.76 -16.93
C GLY A 334 3.01 11.13 -16.25
N ASN A 335 3.72 11.27 -15.14
CA ASN A 335 3.93 12.54 -14.44
C ASN A 335 4.99 13.43 -15.11
N TYR A 336 5.55 13.00 -16.24
CA TYR A 336 6.54 13.74 -17.02
C TYR A 336 6.20 13.66 -18.51
N SER A 337 6.50 14.71 -19.28
CA SER A 337 6.07 14.82 -20.68
C SER A 337 6.59 13.69 -21.57
N ASP A 338 7.70 13.08 -21.22
CA ASP A 338 8.33 11.95 -21.89
C ASP A 338 7.82 10.58 -21.40
N LEU A 339 7.08 10.53 -20.29
CA LEU A 339 6.44 9.30 -19.80
C LEU A 339 4.97 9.31 -20.18
N ILE A 340 4.54 8.25 -20.86
CA ILE A 340 3.16 8.11 -21.31
C ILE A 340 2.30 7.65 -20.10
N PRO A 341 1.20 8.34 -19.78
CA PRO A 341 0.42 7.99 -18.60
C PRO A 341 -0.34 6.67 -18.77
N THR A 342 -0.43 5.95 -17.65
CA THR A 342 -1.24 4.75 -17.47
C THR A 342 -2.36 5.06 -16.49
N PHE A 343 -3.56 4.64 -16.82
CA PHE A 343 -4.74 4.77 -15.97
C PHE A 343 -5.18 3.39 -15.52
N ASN A 344 -5.39 3.21 -14.22
CA ASN A 344 -5.93 2.00 -13.61
C ASN A 344 -7.30 2.30 -13.00
N TRP A 345 -8.16 1.30 -12.93
CA TRP A 345 -9.43 1.37 -12.21
C TRP A 345 -9.78 -0.02 -11.68
N ASP A 346 -10.63 -0.11 -10.67
CA ASP A 346 -11.05 -1.38 -10.11
C ASP A 346 -12.44 -1.74 -10.68
N SER A 347 -12.61 -2.96 -11.19
CA SER A 347 -13.86 -3.41 -11.82
C SER A 347 -13.84 -4.91 -12.07
N LEU A 348 -14.97 -5.59 -11.81
CA LEU A 348 -15.17 -7.01 -12.09
C LEU A 348 -16.06 -7.27 -13.32
N TYR A 349 -16.17 -6.32 -14.26
CA TYR A 349 -17.08 -6.43 -15.41
C TYR A 349 -16.76 -7.60 -16.37
N GLU A 350 -15.53 -8.11 -16.34
CA GLU A 350 -15.08 -9.26 -17.16
C GLU A 350 -15.35 -10.61 -16.51
N GLU A 351 -15.89 -10.62 -15.29
CA GLU A 351 -16.22 -11.86 -14.61
C GLU A 351 -17.18 -12.69 -15.46
N LYS A 352 -16.91 -13.99 -15.56
CA LYS A 352 -17.57 -14.88 -16.54
C LYS A 352 -19.10 -14.85 -16.47
N TRP A 353 -19.63 -14.57 -15.28
CA TRP A 353 -21.07 -14.52 -15.01
C TRP A 353 -21.76 -13.40 -15.79
N PHE A 354 -21.01 -12.37 -16.19
CA PHE A 354 -21.50 -11.28 -17.00
C PHE A 354 -21.22 -11.43 -18.50
N GLU A 355 -20.48 -12.44 -18.95
CA GLU A 355 -20.10 -12.61 -20.37
C GLU A 355 -21.31 -12.59 -21.32
N ASN A 356 -22.43 -13.21 -20.91
CA ASN A 356 -23.65 -13.27 -21.72
C ASN A 356 -24.31 -11.90 -21.94
N TYR A 357 -24.00 -10.92 -21.09
CA TYR A 357 -24.48 -9.54 -21.22
C TYR A 357 -23.55 -8.69 -22.11
N TYR A 358 -22.44 -9.25 -22.59
CA TYR A 358 -21.43 -8.57 -23.41
C TYR A 358 -21.02 -7.19 -22.86
N PRO A 359 -20.55 -7.13 -21.60
CA PRO A 359 -20.13 -5.87 -20.99
C PRO A 359 -18.90 -5.32 -21.70
N TYR A 360 -18.81 -4.00 -21.82
CA TYR A 360 -17.57 -3.35 -22.27
C TYR A 360 -17.43 -1.96 -21.67
N ILE A 361 -16.18 -1.58 -21.42
CA ILE A 361 -15.83 -0.23 -21.00
C ILE A 361 -15.41 0.60 -22.21
N LYS A 362 -15.89 1.83 -22.25
CA LYS A 362 -15.38 2.88 -23.13
C LYS A 362 -14.53 3.85 -22.32
N PHE A 363 -13.28 4.02 -22.73
CA PHE A 363 -12.34 4.99 -22.19
C PHE A 363 -12.36 6.24 -23.05
N SER A 364 -12.59 7.41 -22.46
CA SER A 364 -12.56 8.69 -23.16
C SER A 364 -11.66 9.69 -22.43
N VAL A 365 -10.93 10.51 -23.18
CA VAL A 365 -10.26 11.70 -22.65
C VAL A 365 -10.99 12.93 -23.16
N LEU A 366 -11.33 13.82 -22.23
CA LEU A 366 -12.00 15.08 -22.46
C LEU A 366 -11.08 16.23 -22.04
N ASP A 367 -11.30 17.42 -22.59
CA ASP A 367 -10.72 18.66 -22.07
C ASP A 367 -11.41 19.12 -20.77
N GLU A 368 -10.95 20.25 -20.22
CA GLU A 368 -11.48 20.85 -18.99
C GLU A 368 -12.98 21.17 -19.13
N GLU A 369 -13.41 21.64 -20.30
CA GLU A 369 -14.81 21.91 -20.65
C GLU A 369 -15.63 20.65 -21.00
N SER A 370 -15.06 19.46 -20.83
CA SER A 370 -15.69 18.15 -21.06
C SER A 370 -16.03 17.84 -22.52
N VAL A 371 -15.33 18.46 -23.47
CA VAL A 371 -15.37 18.14 -24.90
C VAL A 371 -14.47 16.95 -25.18
N LEU A 372 -14.97 16.01 -25.98
CA LEU A 372 -14.24 14.79 -26.34
C LEU A 372 -13.00 15.08 -27.19
N ILE A 373 -11.84 14.60 -26.71
CA ILE A 373 -10.57 14.64 -27.48
C ILE A 373 -10.41 13.32 -28.24
N PHE A 374 -10.42 12.20 -27.52
CA PHE A 374 -10.40 10.86 -28.12
C PHE A 374 -11.10 9.85 -27.22
N SER A 375 -11.51 8.73 -27.81
CA SER A 375 -12.06 7.59 -27.08
C SER A 375 -11.65 6.28 -27.71
N THR A 376 -11.58 5.24 -26.90
CA THR A 376 -11.43 3.85 -27.33
C THR A 376 -12.53 3.03 -26.68
N ASN A 377 -13.10 2.09 -27.44
CA ASN A 377 -14.10 1.14 -26.94
C ASN A 377 -13.44 -0.22 -26.71
N HIS A 378 -14.10 -1.07 -25.91
CA HIS A 378 -13.75 -2.48 -25.72
C HIS A 378 -12.36 -2.69 -25.13
N PHE A 379 -12.23 -2.34 -23.86
CA PHE A 379 -11.13 -2.84 -23.03
C PHE A 379 -11.46 -4.25 -22.55
N ASN A 380 -10.40 -5.05 -22.42
CA ASN A 380 -10.38 -6.36 -21.75
C ASN A 380 -9.33 -6.32 -20.61
N ASN A 381 -9.22 -5.18 -19.94
CA ASN A 381 -8.32 -5.02 -18.81
C ASN A 381 -8.79 -3.84 -17.93
N THR A 382 -8.35 -3.83 -16.68
CA THR A 382 -8.58 -2.77 -15.68
C THR A 382 -7.52 -1.66 -15.72
N SER A 383 -6.74 -1.62 -16.79
CA SER A 383 -5.67 -0.65 -17.02
C SER A 383 -5.56 -0.24 -18.48
N ARG A 384 -5.16 1.01 -18.71
CA ARG A 384 -4.86 1.55 -20.03
C ARG A 384 -3.71 2.54 -20.00
N THR A 385 -2.63 2.21 -20.70
CA THR A 385 -1.59 3.18 -21.09
C THR A 385 -2.03 3.92 -22.35
N LEU A 386 -1.87 5.24 -22.39
CA LEU A 386 -2.10 6.00 -23.62
C LEU A 386 -1.09 5.56 -24.71
N THR A 387 -1.41 5.84 -25.97
CA THR A 387 -0.40 5.70 -27.04
C THR A 387 0.46 6.95 -27.13
N SER A 388 1.65 6.86 -27.75
CA SER A 388 2.50 8.04 -27.98
C SER A 388 1.78 9.14 -28.76
N ASN A 389 0.90 8.78 -29.71
CA ASN A 389 0.14 9.75 -30.50
C ASN A 389 -0.96 10.42 -29.67
N GLU A 390 -1.68 9.67 -28.85
CA GLU A 390 -2.67 10.23 -27.92
C GLU A 390 -2.01 11.16 -26.91
N TRP A 391 -0.85 10.77 -26.39
CA TRP A 391 -0.11 11.60 -25.46
C TRP A 391 0.43 12.89 -26.10
N LEU A 392 0.88 12.79 -27.35
CA LEU A 392 1.29 13.95 -28.14
C LEU A 392 0.12 14.91 -28.39
N LEU A 393 -1.12 14.40 -28.59
CA LEU A 393 -2.31 15.24 -28.74
C LEU A 393 -2.59 16.07 -27.49
N LEU A 394 -2.34 15.52 -26.30
CA LEU A 394 -2.57 16.23 -25.04
C LEU A 394 -1.44 17.23 -24.75
N THR A 395 -0.19 16.84 -24.99
CA THR A 395 0.99 17.65 -24.62
C THR A 395 1.29 18.78 -25.62
N ASN A 396 1.00 18.61 -26.92
CA ASN A 396 1.27 19.65 -27.92
C ASN A 396 0.14 20.68 -28.11
N ASN A 397 -1.12 20.29 -27.90
CA ASN A 397 -2.26 21.20 -28.16
C ASN A 397 -2.47 22.18 -27.02
N TYR A 398 -2.30 21.72 -25.77
CA TYR A 398 -2.40 22.55 -24.56
C TYR A 398 -1.31 22.10 -23.58
N PRO A 399 -0.07 22.59 -23.72
CA PRO A 399 0.92 22.38 -22.67
C PRO A 399 0.34 22.92 -21.36
N TYR A 400 0.40 22.12 -20.29
CA TYR A 400 -0.17 22.46 -18.97
C TYR A 400 -1.71 22.43 -18.90
N GLY A 401 -2.37 21.67 -19.77
CA GLY A 401 -3.82 21.50 -19.73
C GLY A 401 -4.29 20.58 -18.61
N SER A 402 -5.45 20.92 -18.03
CA SER A 402 -6.25 20.01 -17.20
C SER A 402 -7.22 19.23 -18.08
N TYR A 403 -7.34 17.93 -17.83
CA TYR A 403 -8.11 16.99 -18.64
C TYR A 403 -8.96 16.08 -17.76
N LYS A 404 -9.93 15.41 -18.36
CA LYS A 404 -10.78 14.44 -17.68
C LYS A 404 -10.71 13.09 -18.37
N VAL A 405 -10.46 12.03 -17.61
CA VAL A 405 -10.69 10.66 -18.06
C VAL A 405 -12.11 10.27 -17.67
N LYS A 406 -12.85 9.74 -18.63
CA LYS A 406 -14.19 9.20 -18.43
C LYS A 406 -14.21 7.72 -18.78
N LEU A 407 -14.69 6.89 -17.87
CA LEU A 407 -15.03 5.49 -18.13
C LEU A 407 -16.55 5.34 -18.17
N GLU A 408 -17.04 4.64 -19.18
CA GLU A 408 -18.46 4.35 -19.38
C GLU A 408 -18.64 2.83 -19.55
N LEU A 409 -19.46 2.20 -18.71
CA LEU A 409 -19.79 0.77 -18.81
C LEU A 409 -21.10 0.58 -19.60
N PHE A 410 -21.05 -0.30 -20.59
CA PHE A 410 -22.19 -0.66 -21.44
C PHE A 410 -22.41 -2.18 -21.43
N PHE A 411 -23.63 -2.61 -21.76
CA PHE A 411 -23.96 -4.01 -22.05
C PHE A 411 -24.51 -4.16 -23.47
N GLY A 412 -24.09 -5.20 -24.17
CA GLY A 412 -24.58 -5.52 -25.51
C GLY A 412 -24.39 -4.37 -26.51
N SER A 413 -25.48 -3.98 -27.17
CA SER A 413 -25.48 -2.87 -28.14
C SER A 413 -26.13 -1.59 -27.59
N ASN A 414 -26.20 -1.44 -26.26
CA ASN A 414 -26.80 -0.26 -25.64
C ASN A 414 -26.05 1.01 -26.04
N THR A 415 -26.80 2.09 -26.31
CA THR A 415 -26.23 3.40 -26.67
C THR A 415 -26.09 4.34 -25.47
N ILE A 416 -26.65 3.96 -24.32
CA ILE A 416 -26.59 4.69 -23.06
C ILE A 416 -25.76 3.84 -22.10
N PRO A 417 -24.75 4.41 -21.42
CA PRO A 417 -23.98 3.68 -20.43
C PRO A 417 -24.84 3.40 -19.20
N GLU A 418 -24.71 2.21 -18.62
CA GLU A 418 -25.32 1.90 -17.32
C GLU A 418 -24.60 2.63 -16.19
N TYR A 419 -23.30 2.87 -16.36
CA TYR A 419 -22.48 3.52 -15.34
C TYR A 419 -21.42 4.42 -15.98
N THR A 420 -21.09 5.52 -15.30
CA THR A 420 -20.07 6.48 -15.73
C THR A 420 -19.27 6.98 -14.54
N ILE A 421 -17.94 6.98 -14.64
CA ILE A 421 -17.05 7.66 -13.70
C ILE A 421 -16.15 8.62 -14.47
N VAL A 422 -15.85 9.77 -13.86
CA VAL A 422 -15.01 10.81 -14.44
C VAL A 422 -13.97 11.22 -13.41
N GLU A 423 -12.70 11.25 -13.81
CA GLU A 423 -11.60 11.70 -12.97
C GLU A 423 -10.76 12.75 -13.70
N GLN A 424 -10.34 13.77 -12.97
CA GLN A 424 -9.53 14.86 -13.51
C GLN A 424 -8.04 14.54 -13.39
N PHE A 425 -7.25 14.91 -14.38
CA PHE A 425 -5.81 14.81 -14.34
C PHE A 425 -5.14 15.96 -15.10
N GLU A 426 -3.91 16.26 -14.73
CA GLU A 426 -3.13 17.32 -15.37
C GLU A 426 -2.04 16.72 -16.26
N THR A 427 -1.79 17.39 -17.39
CA THR A 427 -0.57 17.14 -18.16
C THR A 427 0.64 17.69 -17.41
N PRO A 428 1.77 16.97 -17.45
CA PRO A 428 2.95 17.39 -16.73
C PRO A 428 3.50 18.67 -17.34
N HIS A 429 4.04 19.50 -16.45
CA HIS A 429 4.78 20.67 -16.85
C HIS A 429 6.05 20.30 -17.64
N LEU A 430 6.49 21.13 -18.59
CA LEU A 430 7.83 21.02 -19.19
C LEU A 430 8.84 20.95 -18.04
N ALA A 431 9.45 19.78 -17.86
CA ALA A 431 10.27 19.54 -16.70
C ALA A 431 11.52 20.42 -16.76
N ASN A 432 11.77 21.20 -15.70
CA ASN A 432 13.07 21.82 -15.49
C ASN A 432 14.06 20.69 -15.15
N TYR A 433 14.96 20.36 -16.08
CA TYR A 433 15.90 19.26 -15.90
C TYR A 433 17.35 19.68 -16.12
N HIS A 434 18.24 18.99 -15.42
CA HIS A 434 19.68 19.21 -15.49
C HIS A 434 20.40 17.89 -15.72
N THR A 435 21.33 17.89 -16.67
CA THR A 435 22.18 16.73 -16.94
C THR A 435 23.48 16.84 -16.15
N ILE A 436 23.81 15.78 -15.42
CA ILE A 436 25.05 15.61 -14.67
C ILE A 436 25.84 14.49 -15.34
N VAL A 437 27.04 14.79 -15.81
CA VAL A 437 27.95 13.81 -16.41
C VAL A 437 29.13 13.49 -15.48
N PRO A 438 29.79 12.32 -15.61
CA PRO A 438 30.91 11.93 -14.75
C PRO A 438 32.05 12.95 -14.61
N THR A 439 32.24 13.85 -15.57
CA THR A 439 33.26 14.91 -15.50
C THR A 439 32.87 16.08 -14.58
N ASP A 440 31.59 16.30 -14.29
CA ASP A 440 31.10 17.43 -13.49
C ASP A 440 31.44 17.29 -11.99
N TYR A 441 31.72 16.07 -11.54
CA TYR A 441 32.08 15.78 -10.14
C TYR A 441 33.48 16.32 -9.77
N ALA A 442 34.35 16.54 -10.77
CA ALA A 442 35.76 16.93 -10.58
C ALA A 442 36.52 16.03 -9.59
N PHE A 443 36.16 14.75 -9.51
CA PHE A 443 36.84 13.81 -8.63
C PHE A 443 38.14 13.31 -9.23
N GLU A 444 39.13 13.12 -8.37
CA GLU A 444 40.36 12.39 -8.71
C GLU A 444 40.10 10.91 -9.01
N ASP A 445 41.00 10.31 -9.80
CA ASP A 445 41.08 8.86 -10.04
C ASP A 445 41.62 8.15 -8.79
N ALA A 446 40.76 8.05 -7.78
CA ALA A 446 41.06 7.47 -6.49
C ALA A 446 39.80 6.98 -5.77
N TYR A 447 40.02 6.08 -4.81
CA TYR A 447 38.98 5.61 -3.89
C TYR A 447 39.29 6.12 -2.47
N PRO A 448 38.83 7.32 -2.10
CA PRO A 448 39.14 7.89 -0.79
C PRO A 448 38.51 7.08 0.34
N ILE A 449 39.16 7.11 1.50
CA ILE A 449 38.76 6.38 2.72
C ILE A 449 38.78 7.28 3.97
N ASP A 450 39.03 8.57 3.80
CA ASP A 450 39.16 9.55 4.87
C ASP A 450 37.79 10.15 5.25
N SER A 451 37.68 10.58 6.50
CA SER A 451 36.46 11.21 7.02
C SER A 451 36.14 12.55 6.35
N SER A 452 37.14 13.25 5.81
CA SER A 452 36.95 14.52 5.12
C SER A 452 36.03 14.34 3.90
N THR A 453 36.30 13.32 3.07
CA THR A 453 35.47 13.01 1.90
C THR A 453 34.13 12.34 2.25
N SER A 454 34.08 11.53 3.31
CA SER A 454 32.84 10.84 3.70
C SER A 454 31.84 11.73 4.42
N ASP A 455 32.32 12.72 5.16
CA ASP A 455 31.47 13.50 6.08
C ASP A 455 31.14 14.89 5.52
N THR A 456 31.96 15.42 4.62
CA THR A 456 31.82 16.80 4.10
C THR A 456 31.27 16.81 2.67
N PHE A 457 30.19 17.56 2.46
CA PHE A 457 29.67 17.86 1.13
C PHE A 457 30.56 18.86 0.40
N ILE A 458 30.81 18.60 -0.88
CA ILE A 458 31.47 19.53 -1.79
C ILE A 458 30.52 19.92 -2.90
N THR A 459 30.59 21.17 -3.35
CA THR A 459 29.79 21.66 -4.48
C THR A 459 30.40 21.22 -5.80
N CYS A 460 29.58 20.55 -6.61
CA CYS A 460 29.84 20.21 -8.00
C CYS A 460 29.06 21.17 -8.89
N ASN A 461 29.64 21.55 -10.03
CA ASN A 461 29.00 22.44 -10.99
C ASN A 461 29.03 21.78 -12.36
N THR A 462 27.88 21.78 -13.03
CA THR A 462 27.76 21.34 -14.42
C THR A 462 28.12 22.47 -15.37
N ASN A 463 28.33 22.13 -16.64
CA ASN A 463 28.55 23.13 -17.70
C ASN A 463 27.32 24.01 -17.99
N SER A 464 26.12 23.61 -17.57
CA SER A 464 24.87 24.38 -17.72
C SER A 464 24.60 25.34 -16.57
N ASN A 465 25.58 25.58 -15.68
CA ASN A 465 25.45 26.37 -14.45
C ASN A 465 24.47 25.77 -13.42
N TYR A 466 24.18 24.47 -13.51
CA TYR A 466 23.50 23.75 -12.44
C TYR A 466 24.50 23.34 -11.36
N SER A 467 24.15 23.56 -10.09
CA SER A 467 24.99 23.23 -8.93
C SER A 467 24.28 22.22 -8.03
N PHE A 468 25.04 21.24 -7.56
CA PHE A 468 24.60 20.23 -6.60
C PHE A 468 25.77 19.91 -5.67
N GLN A 469 25.50 19.23 -4.56
CA GLN A 469 26.53 18.87 -3.61
C GLN A 469 26.68 17.36 -3.51
N THR A 470 27.90 16.88 -3.31
CA THR A 470 28.16 15.46 -3.08
C THR A 470 29.14 15.21 -1.95
N ARG A 471 28.95 14.08 -1.26
CA ARG A 471 29.96 13.48 -0.37
C ARG A 471 30.10 12.00 -0.71
N ARG A 472 31.27 11.43 -0.44
CA ARG A 472 31.59 10.09 -0.94
C ARG A 472 32.52 9.31 -0.04
N TYR A 473 32.35 8.00 -0.03
CA TYR A 473 33.32 7.06 0.53
C TYR A 473 33.59 5.97 -0.49
N ARG A 474 34.85 5.70 -0.79
CA ARG A 474 35.24 4.64 -1.74
C ARG A 474 34.57 4.76 -3.11
N THR A 475 34.37 5.99 -3.57
CA THR A 475 33.83 6.34 -4.91
C THR A 475 34.77 7.34 -5.56
N GLY A 476 35.03 7.27 -6.87
CA GLY A 476 35.83 8.27 -7.60
C GLY A 476 35.72 8.15 -9.11
N PHE A 477 36.38 9.04 -9.86
CA PHE A 477 36.33 9.05 -11.33
C PHE A 477 37.44 8.16 -11.89
N ILE A 478 37.13 6.89 -12.15
CA ILE A 478 38.16 5.87 -12.35
C ILE A 478 38.48 5.73 -13.83
N GLN A 479 39.78 5.73 -14.15
CA GLN A 479 40.31 5.62 -15.51
C GLN A 479 39.86 6.71 -16.48
N ASN A 480 39.38 7.85 -15.95
CA ASN A 480 38.70 8.89 -16.73
C ASN A 480 37.50 8.37 -17.56
N GLU A 481 36.88 7.26 -17.14
CA GLU A 481 35.74 6.66 -17.84
C GLU A 481 34.41 7.01 -17.15
N CYS A 482 34.23 6.61 -15.89
CA CYS A 482 32.98 6.79 -15.17
C CYS A 482 33.18 6.92 -13.66
N LEU A 483 32.13 7.38 -12.98
CA LEU A 483 32.11 7.48 -11.54
C LEU A 483 31.88 6.09 -10.94
N VAL A 484 32.81 5.60 -10.12
CA VAL A 484 32.82 4.20 -9.71
C VAL A 484 33.02 4.09 -8.22
N MET A 485 32.16 3.32 -7.58
CA MET A 485 32.26 2.94 -6.18
C MET A 485 32.72 1.50 -6.03
N SER A 486 33.44 1.17 -4.96
CA SER A 486 33.99 -0.18 -4.74
C SER A 486 33.94 -0.58 -3.26
N CYS A 487 32.96 -1.42 -2.92
CA CYS A 487 32.76 -1.90 -1.55
C CYS A 487 33.58 -3.14 -1.18
N LYS A 488 34.19 -3.85 -2.16
CA LYS A 488 34.86 -5.13 -1.92
C LYS A 488 36.38 -5.02 -2.04
N ARG A 489 37.07 -4.85 -0.91
CA ARG A 489 38.54 -4.84 -0.77
C ARG A 489 38.94 -5.20 0.66
N ILE A 490 40.16 -5.68 0.89
CA ILE A 490 40.68 -5.91 2.25
C ILE A 490 40.42 -4.71 3.17
N ASN A 491 39.81 -4.98 4.33
CA ASN A 491 39.37 -3.99 5.34
C ASN A 491 38.33 -2.96 4.87
N ILE A 492 37.68 -3.17 3.72
CA ILE A 492 36.60 -2.34 3.20
C ILE A 492 35.39 -3.23 2.95
N ASN A 493 34.22 -2.81 3.41
CA ASN A 493 32.95 -3.54 3.22
C ASN A 493 31.81 -2.65 2.70
N ASN A 494 32.06 -1.37 2.46
CA ASN A 494 31.06 -0.40 2.03
C ASN A 494 31.67 0.65 1.08
N ALA A 495 30.82 1.23 0.25
CA ALA A 495 31.10 2.40 -0.56
C ALA A 495 29.79 3.16 -0.81
N PHE A 496 29.88 4.49 -0.94
CA PHE A 496 28.72 5.31 -1.27
C PHE A 496 29.11 6.60 -1.99
N ILE A 497 28.13 7.16 -2.68
CA ILE A 497 28.07 8.58 -3.01
C ILE A 497 26.67 9.07 -2.65
N GLU A 498 26.63 10.26 -2.06
CA GLU A 498 25.40 10.91 -1.70
C GLU A 498 25.34 12.27 -2.36
N TYR A 499 24.16 12.56 -2.91
CA TYR A 499 23.81 13.81 -3.57
C TYR A 499 22.93 14.62 -2.63
N GLN A 500 23.16 15.93 -2.62
CA GLN A 500 22.29 16.93 -2.05
C GLN A 500 21.99 17.98 -3.12
N PHE A 501 20.71 18.11 -3.44
CA PHE A 501 20.18 19.03 -4.45
C PHE A 501 19.74 20.33 -3.80
N LEU A 502 19.89 21.42 -4.54
CA LEU A 502 19.50 22.76 -4.06
C LEU A 502 18.01 23.01 -4.19
N HIS A 503 17.31 22.36 -5.11
CA HIS A 503 15.85 22.37 -5.20
C HIS A 503 15.34 20.94 -5.08
N GLY A 504 14.07 20.76 -4.73
CA GLY A 504 13.51 19.42 -4.65
C GLY A 504 13.38 18.80 -6.04
N VAL A 505 13.62 17.50 -6.06
CA VAL A 505 13.74 16.66 -7.26
C VAL A 505 12.60 15.65 -7.26
N ASP A 506 11.84 15.61 -8.35
CA ASP A 506 10.69 14.71 -8.50
C ASP A 506 11.08 13.42 -9.22
N ARG A 507 12.11 13.47 -10.08
CA ARG A 507 12.64 12.32 -10.81
C ARG A 507 14.13 12.40 -11.00
N ILE A 508 14.77 11.22 -10.99
CA ILE A 508 16.14 11.03 -11.46
C ILE A 508 16.14 9.90 -12.49
N ASP A 509 16.65 10.17 -13.69
CA ASP A 509 17.06 9.13 -14.63
C ASP A 509 18.58 8.95 -14.50
N VAL A 510 19.05 7.73 -14.23
CA VAL A 510 20.49 7.49 -13.97
C VAL A 510 20.99 6.24 -14.67
N GLU A 511 22.13 6.37 -15.35
CA GLU A 511 22.85 5.24 -15.92
C GLU A 511 23.61 4.49 -14.83
N LEU A 512 23.31 3.19 -14.66
CA LEU A 512 23.98 2.32 -13.69
C LEU A 512 24.44 1.00 -14.32
N SER A 513 25.55 0.48 -13.83
CA SER A 513 26.02 -0.86 -14.16
C SER A 513 27.01 -1.39 -13.11
N HIS A 514 27.25 -2.69 -13.09
CA HIS A 514 28.52 -3.19 -12.60
C HIS A 514 29.66 -2.76 -13.52
N TRP A 515 30.88 -2.71 -12.99
CA TRP A 515 32.07 -2.42 -13.79
C TRP A 515 32.32 -3.46 -14.90
N ARG A 516 32.02 -4.72 -14.61
CA ARG A 516 32.19 -5.91 -15.46
C ARG A 516 31.38 -7.08 -14.87
N GLU A 517 31.45 -8.22 -15.54
CA GLU A 517 30.83 -9.50 -15.16
C GLU A 517 30.82 -9.77 -13.64
N ILE A 518 29.66 -10.18 -13.14
CA ILE A 518 29.37 -10.44 -11.74
C ILE A 518 30.23 -11.57 -11.16
N THR A 519 30.66 -12.51 -12.01
CA THR A 519 31.62 -13.57 -11.65
C THR A 519 32.97 -13.00 -11.22
N THR A 520 33.33 -11.81 -11.70
CA THR A 520 34.54 -11.10 -11.32
C THR A 520 34.29 -10.09 -10.21
N GLU A 521 33.20 -9.31 -10.28
CA GLU A 521 32.87 -8.31 -9.25
C GLU A 521 32.45 -8.95 -7.92
N GLY A 522 31.76 -10.09 -7.96
CA GLY A 522 31.40 -10.91 -6.81
C GLY A 522 30.54 -10.20 -5.77
N LEU A 523 29.66 -9.29 -6.21
CA LEU A 523 28.68 -8.60 -5.39
C LEU A 523 27.27 -8.97 -5.88
N THR A 524 26.70 -10.00 -5.26
CA THR A 524 25.33 -10.50 -5.46
C THR A 524 24.45 -10.19 -4.24
N ASN A 525 23.13 -10.28 -4.38
CA ASN A 525 22.15 -10.16 -3.29
C ASN A 525 22.39 -11.16 -2.13
N VAL A 526 23.09 -12.28 -2.38
CA VAL A 526 23.53 -13.23 -1.34
C VAL A 526 24.76 -12.73 -0.58
N SER A 527 25.66 -12.03 -1.27
CA SER A 527 26.98 -11.65 -0.73
C SER A 527 27.03 -10.22 -0.14
N GLY A 528 26.02 -9.41 -0.42
CA GLY A 528 25.99 -8.00 -0.09
C GLY A 528 24.77 -7.29 -0.65
N PHE A 529 24.88 -5.97 -0.81
CA PHE A 529 23.83 -5.11 -1.32
C PHE A 529 24.39 -4.06 -2.29
N ALA A 530 23.54 -3.59 -3.21
CA ALA A 530 23.70 -2.34 -3.93
C ALA A 530 22.32 -1.71 -4.04
N ARG A 531 22.19 -0.42 -3.71
CA ARG A 531 20.88 0.23 -3.61
C ARG A 531 20.93 1.74 -3.81
N ALA A 532 19.78 2.30 -4.13
CA ALA A 532 19.51 3.73 -4.04
C ALA A 532 18.56 3.98 -2.85
N ASP A 533 18.95 4.87 -1.94
CA ASP A 533 18.18 5.25 -0.76
C ASP A 533 17.93 6.76 -0.78
N ILE A 534 16.72 7.21 -0.46
CA ILE A 534 16.46 8.62 -0.15
C ILE A 534 16.72 8.88 1.33
N ILE A 535 17.04 10.13 1.67
CA ILE A 535 17.32 10.53 3.05
C ILE A 535 16.22 11.50 3.51
N LYS A 536 15.46 11.10 4.53
CA LYS A 536 14.47 11.93 5.23
C LYS A 536 14.77 11.88 6.73
N GLN A 537 14.92 13.03 7.39
CA GLN A 537 15.11 13.11 8.85
C GLN A 537 16.20 12.16 9.40
N SER A 538 17.34 12.06 8.72
CA SER A 538 18.45 11.12 9.03
C SER A 538 18.15 9.62 8.84
N GLN A 539 16.97 9.24 8.35
CA GLN A 539 16.64 7.87 7.97
C GLN A 539 16.92 7.62 6.49
N TYR A 540 17.38 6.40 6.18
CA TYR A 540 17.56 5.93 4.80
C TYR A 540 16.35 5.10 4.39
N ILE A 541 15.56 5.61 3.46
CA ILE A 541 14.39 4.90 2.91
C ILE A 541 14.80 4.33 1.55
N ARG A 542 14.73 3.00 1.42
CA ARG A 542 15.15 2.31 0.19
C ARG A 542 14.20 2.65 -0.95
N ARG A 543 14.75 3.10 -2.09
CA ARG A 543 13.99 3.33 -3.33
C ARG A 543 14.23 2.29 -4.40
N MET A 544 15.42 1.69 -4.44
CA MET A 544 15.73 0.67 -5.44
C MET A 544 16.75 -0.33 -4.90
N ASP A 545 16.47 -1.62 -5.04
CA ASP A 545 17.45 -2.69 -4.88
C ASP A 545 18.09 -3.00 -6.24
N LEU A 546 19.36 -2.63 -6.40
CA LEU A 546 20.09 -2.79 -7.65
C LEU A 546 20.55 -4.23 -7.89
N LEU A 547 20.47 -5.13 -6.90
CA LEU A 547 20.84 -6.53 -7.05
C LEU A 547 19.63 -7.47 -7.14
N SER A 548 18.41 -6.92 -7.18
CA SER A 548 17.19 -7.67 -7.46
C SER A 548 17.21 -8.27 -8.87
N SER A 549 16.60 -9.45 -9.04
CA SER A 549 16.37 -10.05 -10.35
C SER A 549 15.51 -9.17 -11.26
N THR A 550 14.59 -8.39 -10.69
CA THR A 550 13.72 -7.47 -11.43
C THR A 550 14.49 -6.27 -11.99
N THR A 551 15.43 -5.71 -11.22
CA THR A 551 16.24 -4.57 -11.65
C THR A 551 17.23 -4.95 -12.76
N ASN A 552 17.74 -6.19 -12.75
CA ASN A 552 18.64 -6.74 -13.76
C ASN A 552 19.81 -5.81 -14.13
N LEU A 553 20.62 -5.45 -13.13
CA LEU A 553 21.72 -4.51 -13.30
C LEU A 553 22.72 -4.93 -14.39
N SER A 554 22.95 -4.06 -15.37
CA SER A 554 23.92 -4.28 -16.46
C SER A 554 25.28 -4.68 -15.89
N GLN A 555 25.91 -5.70 -16.48
CA GLN A 555 27.23 -6.15 -16.10
C GLN A 555 28.35 -5.56 -16.97
N ASN A 556 28.04 -4.53 -17.77
CA ASN A 556 28.96 -3.92 -18.72
C ASN A 556 28.93 -2.39 -18.61
N ARG A 557 29.99 -1.80 -18.08
CA ARG A 557 30.13 -0.33 -17.95
C ARG A 557 30.13 0.45 -19.27
N ASN A 558 30.40 -0.22 -20.40
CA ASN A 558 30.33 0.41 -21.73
C ASN A 558 28.91 0.35 -22.33
N ASN A 559 27.97 -0.29 -21.63
CA ASN A 559 26.57 -0.42 -22.03
C ASN A 559 25.72 -0.39 -20.75
N MET A 560 25.67 0.78 -20.12
CA MET A 560 24.90 0.99 -18.90
C MET A 560 23.40 0.97 -19.20
N THR A 561 22.59 0.64 -18.19
CA THR A 561 21.13 0.72 -18.29
C THR A 561 20.68 2.00 -17.60
N VAL A 562 19.73 2.72 -18.19
CA VAL A 562 19.07 3.86 -17.55
C VAL A 562 17.99 3.35 -16.61
N TYR A 563 18.04 3.81 -15.35
CA TYR A 563 17.01 3.55 -14.34
C TYR A 563 16.30 4.85 -14.01
N THR A 564 14.97 4.80 -14.02
CA THR A 564 14.11 5.93 -13.64
C THR A 564 13.66 5.76 -12.19
N LEU A 565 13.99 6.74 -11.37
CA LEU A 565 13.59 6.88 -9.98
C LEU A 565 12.58 8.03 -9.89
N THR A 566 11.33 7.74 -9.57
CA THR A 566 10.29 8.76 -9.34
C THR A 566 9.98 8.88 -7.86
N PHE A 567 9.66 10.09 -7.40
CA PHE A 567 9.35 10.36 -6.00
C PHE A 567 7.95 10.97 -5.89
N GLU A 568 7.14 10.42 -4.97
CA GLU A 568 5.80 10.93 -4.67
C GLU A 568 5.84 12.34 -4.07
N GLU A 569 6.90 12.63 -3.31
CA GLU A 569 7.25 13.94 -2.80
C GLU A 569 8.64 14.33 -3.31
N PRO A 570 8.88 15.62 -3.62
CA PRO A 570 10.19 16.10 -4.04
C PRO A 570 11.26 15.75 -3.00
N ILE A 571 12.38 15.17 -3.44
CA ILE A 571 13.51 14.86 -2.55
C ILE A 571 14.63 15.89 -2.68
N SER A 572 15.38 16.09 -1.60
CA SER A 572 16.61 16.89 -1.62
C SER A 572 17.88 16.05 -1.59
N ARG A 573 17.78 14.77 -1.18
CA ARG A 573 18.93 13.90 -0.98
C ARG A 573 18.67 12.47 -1.44
N ILE A 574 19.66 11.93 -2.14
CA ILE A 574 19.71 10.52 -2.53
C ILE A 574 21.12 9.98 -2.36
N ARG A 575 21.22 8.73 -1.88
CA ARG A 575 22.47 8.01 -1.76
C ARG A 575 22.43 6.75 -2.62
N PHE A 576 23.43 6.60 -3.47
CA PHE A 576 23.77 5.31 -4.06
C PHE A 576 24.82 4.66 -3.15
N SER A 577 24.63 3.39 -2.82
CA SER A 577 25.55 2.66 -1.95
C SER A 577 25.67 1.19 -2.31
N CYS A 578 26.82 0.61 -2.00
CA CYS A 578 27.02 -0.83 -2.06
C CYS A 578 27.82 -1.32 -0.85
N GLY A 579 27.61 -2.57 -0.47
CA GLY A 579 28.29 -3.18 0.67
C GLY A 579 28.28 -4.70 0.66
N THR A 580 29.13 -5.32 1.48
CA THR A 580 29.24 -6.77 1.61
C THR A 580 28.87 -7.23 3.01
N PHE A 581 28.17 -8.37 3.13
CA PHE A 581 27.78 -8.92 4.44
C PHE A 581 28.94 -9.59 5.18
N GLY A 582 29.97 -10.02 4.45
CA GLY A 582 31.16 -10.67 5.01
C GLY A 582 32.42 -9.81 4.98
N THR A 583 33.47 -10.31 5.63
CA THR A 583 34.81 -9.74 5.55
C THR A 583 35.47 -10.04 4.21
N ASN A 584 36.16 -9.04 3.66
CA ASN A 584 36.79 -9.15 2.35
C ASN A 584 38.28 -9.47 2.48
N ASN A 585 38.70 -10.57 1.85
CA ASN A 585 40.09 -11.07 1.93
C ASN A 585 40.92 -10.77 0.68
N ASN A 586 40.33 -10.12 -0.33
CA ASN A 586 40.98 -9.81 -1.60
C ASN A 586 41.48 -8.36 -1.62
N ASN A 587 42.71 -8.12 -2.07
CA ASN A 587 43.29 -6.79 -2.16
C ASN A 587 42.92 -6.04 -3.46
N ASN A 588 42.28 -6.69 -4.44
CA ASN A 588 41.79 -6.01 -5.64
C ASN A 588 40.43 -5.34 -5.39
N ASN A 589 40.23 -4.14 -5.95
CA ASN A 589 38.93 -3.47 -5.96
C ASN A 589 37.91 -4.31 -6.73
N ARG A 590 36.82 -4.67 -6.04
CA ARG A 590 35.68 -5.43 -6.56
C ARG A 590 34.37 -4.85 -6.03
N GLY A 591 33.25 -5.51 -6.32
CA GLY A 591 31.91 -5.05 -5.95
C GLY A 591 31.63 -3.66 -6.50
N ARG A 592 32.08 -3.42 -7.74
CA ARG A 592 32.05 -2.08 -8.32
C ARG A 592 30.73 -1.78 -8.99
N LEU A 593 30.15 -0.65 -8.60
CA LEU A 593 28.99 -0.03 -9.22
C LEU A 593 29.46 1.25 -9.92
N CYS A 594 29.06 1.41 -11.17
CA CYS A 594 29.34 2.56 -12.01
C CYS A 594 28.10 3.44 -12.09
N ILE A 595 28.31 4.75 -12.08
CA ILE A 595 27.31 5.77 -12.33
C ILE A 595 27.76 6.53 -13.57
N GLY A 596 26.92 6.53 -14.59
CA GLY A 596 27.11 7.23 -15.86
C GLY A 596 26.45 8.60 -15.86
N GLU A 597 25.78 8.93 -16.94
CA GLU A 597 24.95 10.14 -17.04
C GLU A 597 23.76 10.06 -16.08
N MET A 598 23.43 11.20 -15.47
CA MET A 598 22.25 11.38 -14.63
C MET A 598 21.48 12.60 -15.10
N ILE A 599 20.16 12.47 -15.24
CA ILE A 599 19.25 13.58 -15.51
C ILE A 599 18.39 13.78 -14.26
N VAL A 600 18.46 14.98 -13.71
CA VAL A 600 17.72 15.39 -12.50
C VAL A 600 16.59 16.30 -12.92
N TYR A 601 15.36 15.96 -12.55
CA TYR A 601 14.16 16.75 -12.84
C TYR A 601 13.71 17.46 -11.57
N GLU A 602 13.85 18.78 -11.56
CA GLU A 602 13.43 19.63 -10.45
C GLU A 602 11.92 19.86 -10.50
N THR A 603 11.34 20.03 -9.31
CA THR A 603 9.92 20.39 -9.22
C THR A 603 9.65 21.76 -9.84
N ASN A 604 8.50 21.90 -10.48
CA ASN A 604 8.09 23.16 -11.11
C ASN A 604 7.53 24.18 -10.11
N ASN A 605 7.35 23.78 -8.85
CA ASN A 605 6.65 24.56 -7.83
C ASN A 605 7.48 25.68 -7.18
N ASN A 606 8.58 26.13 -7.79
CA ASN A 606 9.48 27.18 -7.25
C ASN A 606 9.86 26.98 -5.77
N ILE A 607 10.01 25.72 -5.32
CA ILE A 607 10.27 25.44 -3.92
C ILE A 607 11.64 25.98 -3.49
N LEU A 608 11.69 26.49 -2.27
CA LEU A 608 12.92 27.01 -1.69
C LEU A 608 13.87 25.86 -1.31
N PRO A 609 15.19 26.12 -1.25
CA PRO A 609 16.16 25.06 -1.03
C PRO A 609 15.97 24.28 0.27
N LEU A 610 16.15 22.96 0.14
CA LEU A 610 16.01 21.94 1.17
C LEU A 610 17.39 21.36 1.58
N ASN A 611 17.48 20.74 2.76
CA ASN A 611 18.67 20.02 3.22
C ASN A 611 18.39 18.60 3.76
N GLY A 612 17.12 18.20 3.84
CA GLY A 612 16.67 16.87 4.31
C GLY A 612 16.50 16.76 5.83
N TYR A 613 16.63 17.87 6.57
CA TYR A 613 16.33 17.99 8.00
C TYR A 613 15.07 18.83 8.26
N GLU A 614 14.38 19.27 7.20
CA GLU A 614 13.05 19.84 7.31
C GLU A 614 12.07 18.84 7.95
N LEU A 615 11.12 19.37 8.73
CA LEU A 615 10.17 18.57 9.49
C LEU A 615 9.00 18.15 8.61
N GLU A 616 8.44 16.97 8.89
CA GLU A 616 7.22 16.52 8.21
C GLU A 616 6.03 17.39 8.62
N TYR A 617 5.07 17.50 7.70
CA TYR A 617 3.81 18.20 7.97
C TYR A 617 2.85 17.27 8.69
N GLU A 618 2.87 17.31 10.02
CA GLU A 618 2.07 16.44 10.88
C GLU A 618 1.04 17.27 11.68
N PRO A 619 -0.05 17.77 11.06
CA PRO A 619 -1.01 18.64 11.73
C PRO A 619 -1.73 17.95 12.91
N GLU A 620 -1.93 16.64 12.83
CA GLU A 620 -2.65 15.82 13.83
C GLU A 620 -1.98 15.88 15.21
N GLU A 621 -0.64 15.96 15.27
CA GLU A 621 0.09 16.08 16.53
C GLU A 621 -0.25 17.36 17.32
N TRP A 622 -0.74 18.39 16.61
CA TRP A 622 -1.03 19.71 17.17
C TRP A 622 -2.48 19.90 17.59
N GLU A 623 -3.39 18.97 17.27
CA GLU A 623 -4.82 19.09 17.53
C GLU A 623 -5.13 19.31 19.02
N ASN A 624 -4.51 18.51 19.89
CA ASN A 624 -4.69 18.61 21.35
C ASN A 624 -4.07 19.88 22.00
N PHE A 625 -3.33 20.65 21.21
CA PHE A 625 -2.61 21.87 21.63
C PHE A 625 -3.11 23.11 20.89
N GLN A 626 -4.21 23.00 20.15
CA GLN A 626 -4.68 24.05 19.26
C GLN A 626 -4.95 25.39 19.96
N ASP A 627 -5.51 25.36 21.17
CA ASP A 627 -5.80 26.56 21.97
C ASP A 627 -4.59 27.08 22.78
N LYS A 628 -3.48 26.33 22.81
CA LYS A 628 -2.34 26.58 23.71
C LYS A 628 -1.09 27.04 22.95
N CYS A 629 -0.79 26.42 21.80
CA CYS A 629 0.33 26.77 20.93
C CYS A 629 -0.10 27.74 19.81
N ARG A 630 0.82 28.60 19.34
CA ARG A 630 0.60 29.49 18.17
C ARG A 630 1.71 29.36 17.12
N CYS A 631 1.77 30.30 16.17
CA CYS A 631 2.75 30.33 15.07
C CYS A 631 4.21 30.22 15.55
N TYR A 632 4.57 30.88 16.66
CA TYR A 632 5.94 30.81 17.17
C TYR A 632 6.28 29.43 17.77
N ASN A 633 5.37 28.86 18.58
CA ASN A 633 5.50 27.46 19.04
C ASN A 633 5.67 26.50 17.86
N TYR A 634 4.82 26.66 16.84
CA TYR A 634 4.82 25.81 15.65
C TYR A 634 6.12 25.92 14.86
N ALA A 635 6.57 27.15 14.61
CA ALA A 635 7.80 27.41 13.89
C ALA A 635 9.02 26.80 14.58
N LEU A 636 9.07 26.83 15.92
CA LEU A 636 10.14 26.22 16.71
C LEU A 636 10.03 24.69 16.83
N ASP A 637 8.92 24.09 16.41
CA ASP A 637 8.56 22.70 16.72
C ASP A 637 8.50 22.45 18.23
N CYS A 638 7.78 23.31 18.96
CA CYS A 638 7.61 23.26 20.41
C CYS A 638 6.15 22.93 20.78
N ILE A 639 5.85 21.64 20.95
CA ILE A 639 4.57 21.17 21.49
C ILE A 639 4.63 21.27 23.02
N ASP A 640 4.03 22.33 23.57
CA ASP A 640 3.93 22.57 25.01
C ASP A 640 2.49 23.00 25.35
N ASN A 641 2.04 22.74 26.57
CA ASN A 641 0.78 23.27 27.09
C ASN A 641 0.84 24.78 27.40
N ARG A 642 1.88 25.48 26.93
CA ARG A 642 2.13 26.90 27.17
C ARG A 642 2.21 27.67 25.86
N PHE A 643 1.58 28.83 25.87
CA PHE A 643 1.76 29.84 24.84
C PHE A 643 3.13 30.51 25.01
N ILE A 644 3.95 30.51 23.96
CA ILE A 644 5.26 31.15 23.96
C ILE A 644 5.25 32.27 22.91
N ASN A 645 5.71 33.46 23.30
CA ASN A 645 5.90 34.59 22.41
C ASN A 645 7.36 34.80 22.06
N LEU A 646 7.59 35.42 20.90
CA LEU A 646 8.87 36.01 20.58
C LEU A 646 9.26 37.05 21.66
N GLY A 647 10.45 36.89 22.22
CA GLY A 647 10.99 37.74 23.28
C GLY A 647 10.61 37.31 24.70
N GLU A 648 9.90 36.20 24.89
CA GLU A 648 9.50 35.67 26.21
C GLU A 648 10.69 35.60 27.20
N SER A 649 11.86 35.20 26.71
CA SER A 649 13.05 35.01 27.54
C SER A 649 13.61 36.31 28.11
N THR A 650 13.24 37.46 27.54
CA THR A 650 13.68 38.79 28.01
C THR A 650 12.91 39.28 29.23
N GLY A 651 11.82 38.59 29.62
CA GLY A 651 10.90 39.06 30.66
C GLY A 651 10.01 40.23 30.22
N TYR A 652 10.10 40.67 28.97
CA TYR A 652 9.19 41.62 28.33
C TYR A 652 8.17 40.86 27.47
N SER A 653 7.15 40.27 28.10
CA SER A 653 6.01 39.68 27.40
C SER A 653 4.77 40.59 27.35
N ASP A 654 4.91 41.88 27.68
CA ASP A 654 3.82 42.85 27.61
C ASP A 654 3.62 43.35 26.17
N PHE A 655 2.74 42.64 25.44
CA PHE A 655 2.16 43.05 24.15
C PHE A 655 1.25 44.29 24.23
N GLU A 656 1.29 45.06 25.32
CA GLU A 656 0.43 46.25 25.50
C GLU A 656 1.00 47.53 24.87
N ASN A 657 2.19 47.51 24.23
CA ASN A 657 2.77 48.71 23.62
C ASN A 657 3.16 48.52 22.13
N PRO A 658 2.27 48.84 21.18
CA PRO A 658 2.50 48.76 19.73
C PRO A 658 3.50 49.82 19.20
N ASN A 659 4.47 50.28 19.98
CA ASN A 659 5.52 51.19 19.51
C ASN A 659 6.92 50.56 19.48
N TYR A 660 7.10 49.30 19.89
CA TYR A 660 8.43 48.76 20.18
C TYR A 660 9.09 47.81 19.18
N TYR A 661 8.41 47.36 18.12
CA TYR A 661 9.04 46.40 17.21
C TYR A 661 9.47 47.06 15.89
N SER A 662 10.76 47.38 15.80
CA SER A 662 11.42 47.51 14.50
C SER A 662 11.84 46.11 14.03
N ILE A 663 12.06 45.93 12.72
CA ILE A 663 12.66 44.71 12.16
C ILE A 663 13.93 44.30 12.94
N THR A 664 14.75 45.29 13.30
CA THR A 664 15.97 45.09 14.10
C THR A 664 15.66 44.50 15.49
N GLU A 665 14.60 45.00 16.14
CA GLU A 665 14.22 44.52 17.47
C GLU A 665 13.64 43.09 17.42
N LEU A 666 12.83 42.76 16.41
CA LEU A 666 12.33 41.39 16.23
C LEU A 666 13.47 40.38 16.05
N LYS A 667 14.47 40.73 15.22
CA LYS A 667 15.68 39.92 15.03
C LYS A 667 16.46 39.75 16.34
N ARG A 668 16.60 40.84 17.11
CA ARG A 668 17.29 40.83 18.41
C ARG A 668 16.58 39.92 19.42
N LEU A 669 15.25 39.99 19.51
CA LEU A 669 14.44 39.18 20.41
C LEU A 669 14.51 37.70 20.04
N PHE A 670 14.43 37.38 18.74
CA PHE A 670 14.55 36.00 18.27
C PHE A 670 15.90 35.38 18.60
N ALA A 671 16.98 36.13 18.33
CA ALA A 671 18.33 35.72 18.68
C ALA A 671 18.48 35.53 20.20
N TYR A 672 17.87 36.39 21.00
CA TYR A 672 17.91 36.27 22.46
C TYR A 672 17.17 35.01 22.95
N ASP A 673 15.97 34.74 22.44
CA ASP A 673 15.21 33.54 22.77
C ASP A 673 15.95 32.26 22.41
N SER A 674 16.65 32.24 21.28
CA SER A 674 17.42 31.05 20.87
C SER A 674 18.46 30.60 21.91
N GLN A 675 18.93 31.52 22.75
CA GLN A 675 19.93 31.23 23.78
C GLN A 675 19.28 31.01 25.16
N HIS A 676 18.16 31.66 25.43
CA HIS A 676 17.63 31.83 26.79
C HIS A 676 16.26 31.21 27.03
N LEU A 677 15.56 30.75 25.99
CA LEU A 677 14.22 30.21 26.12
C LEU A 677 14.29 28.87 26.89
N PRO A 678 13.74 28.77 28.12
CA PRO A 678 13.86 27.55 28.90
C PRO A 678 13.05 26.42 28.27
N ARG A 679 13.66 25.24 28.15
CA ARG A 679 12.99 24.03 27.66
C ARG A 679 11.76 23.70 28.50
N CYS A 680 10.70 23.22 27.87
CA CYS A 680 9.73 22.37 28.57
C CYS A 680 10.52 21.21 29.22
N TYR A 681 10.44 21.11 30.55
CA TYR A 681 11.25 20.26 31.44
C TYR A 681 12.66 20.79 31.82
N ASP A 682 12.67 21.59 32.89
CA ASP A 682 13.72 21.78 33.92
C ASP A 682 15.20 21.81 33.47
N THR A 683 15.49 22.35 32.28
CA THR A 683 16.84 22.66 31.81
C THR A 683 16.89 24.05 31.16
N LYS A 684 17.90 24.84 31.55
CA LYS A 684 18.05 26.27 31.22
C LYS A 684 18.76 26.51 29.87
N PHE A 685 18.28 25.99 28.74
CA PHE A 685 18.91 26.27 27.43
C PHE A 685 17.89 26.37 26.30
N GLY A 686 18.15 27.28 25.34
CA GLY A 686 17.31 27.58 24.17
C GLY A 686 17.42 26.57 23.01
N PHE A 687 16.93 26.96 21.83
CA PHE A 687 16.89 26.10 20.63
C PHE A 687 18.08 26.32 19.69
N PRO A 688 18.48 25.31 18.88
CA PRO A 688 19.56 25.48 17.94
C PRO A 688 19.22 26.59 16.94
N TYR A 689 19.97 27.70 16.95
CA TYR A 689 19.81 28.81 16.00
C TYR A 689 21.14 29.04 15.28
N ARG A 690 21.08 29.06 13.95
CA ARG A 690 22.25 29.23 13.08
C ARG A 690 22.31 30.61 12.41
N GLY A 691 21.40 31.51 12.77
CA GLY A 691 21.35 32.86 12.21
C GLY A 691 20.31 33.05 11.11
N GLU A 692 20.29 34.26 10.57
CA GLU A 692 19.59 34.59 9.34
C GLU A 692 20.23 33.84 8.16
N ILE A 693 19.40 33.34 7.25
CA ILE A 693 19.83 32.58 6.09
C ILE A 693 19.28 33.19 4.81
N GLY A 694 20.03 33.11 3.71
CA GLY A 694 19.56 33.57 2.41
C GLY A 694 18.35 32.75 1.92
N LYS A 695 17.42 33.38 1.20
CA LYS A 695 16.24 32.74 0.60
C LYS A 695 16.59 31.47 -0.19
N TYR A 696 17.59 31.58 -1.06
CA TYR A 696 18.08 30.51 -1.93
C TYR A 696 19.28 29.75 -1.34
N GLN A 697 19.47 29.81 -0.03
CA GLN A 697 20.49 29.04 0.67
C GLN A 697 19.82 27.89 1.43
N ALA A 698 20.34 26.67 1.27
CA ALA A 698 19.93 25.51 2.05
C ALA A 698 20.41 25.65 3.50
N CYS A 699 19.58 25.23 4.46
CA CYS A 699 19.93 25.27 5.88
C CYS A 699 21.11 24.31 6.19
N PRO A 700 21.91 24.58 7.23
CA PRO A 700 22.88 23.60 7.74
C PRO A 700 22.23 22.30 8.23
N ASP A 701 22.96 21.18 8.16
CA ASP A 701 22.53 19.89 8.71
C ASP A 701 22.03 20.02 10.16
N GLY A 702 20.92 19.34 10.48
CA GLY A 702 20.25 19.42 11.77
C GLY A 702 19.36 20.65 11.97
N THR A 703 19.18 21.49 10.94
CA THR A 703 18.29 22.67 11.00
C THR A 703 17.37 22.73 9.80
N TYR A 704 16.28 23.49 9.92
CA TYR A 704 15.31 23.79 8.88
C TYR A 704 15.03 25.30 8.81
N LYS A 705 14.36 25.72 7.73
CA LYS A 705 14.08 27.14 7.47
C LYS A 705 12.76 27.56 8.08
N VAL A 706 12.75 28.72 8.73
CA VAL A 706 11.54 29.44 9.12
C VAL A 706 11.55 30.84 8.54
N ALA A 707 10.36 31.42 8.32
CA ALA A 707 10.21 32.77 7.78
C ALA A 707 9.39 33.63 8.75
N LEU A 708 9.89 34.83 9.05
CA LEU A 708 9.22 35.80 9.92
C LEU A 708 8.65 36.94 9.08
N PHE A 709 7.38 37.22 9.31
CA PHE A 709 6.67 38.38 8.77
C PHE A 709 6.12 39.25 9.89
N TYR A 710 5.98 40.52 9.59
CA TYR A 710 5.51 41.55 10.50
C TYR A 710 4.39 42.33 9.83
N ASP A 711 3.35 42.64 10.60
CA ASP A 711 2.26 43.49 10.15
C ASP A 711 2.59 44.96 10.41
N SER A 712 2.73 45.74 9.33
CA SER A 712 3.06 47.15 9.39
C SER A 712 1.85 48.08 9.62
N VAL A 713 0.62 47.54 9.62
CA VAL A 713 -0.66 48.27 9.75
C VAL A 713 -1.01 48.55 11.24
N GLU A 714 -2.10 49.28 11.53
CA GLU A 714 -2.45 49.87 12.84
C GLU A 714 -2.40 48.93 14.07
N ILE A 715 -2.50 47.61 13.87
CA ILE A 715 -2.30 46.60 14.93
C ILE A 715 -1.05 45.80 14.59
N LYS A 716 0.04 46.10 15.31
CA LYS A 716 1.33 45.42 15.10
C LYS A 716 1.28 43.99 15.61
N ASP A 717 1.48 43.03 14.72
CA ASP A 717 1.59 41.61 15.01
C ASP A 717 2.73 40.97 14.17
N TYR A 718 3.08 39.72 14.46
CA TYR A 718 4.06 38.96 13.67
C TYR A 718 3.55 37.55 13.40
N HIS A 719 4.05 36.96 12.32
CA HIS A 719 3.68 35.59 11.95
C HIS A 719 4.88 34.80 11.46
N TRP A 720 4.87 33.50 11.77
CA TRP A 720 5.91 32.57 11.39
C TRP A 720 5.40 31.48 10.47
N TYR A 721 6.21 31.16 9.48
CA TYR A 721 6.06 30.01 8.59
C TYR A 721 7.24 29.06 8.79
N ARG A 722 7.00 27.76 8.59
CA ARG A 722 7.97 26.69 8.69
C ARG A 722 8.05 25.93 7.37
N GLN A 723 9.26 25.67 6.87
CA GLN A 723 9.44 24.84 5.69
C GLN A 723 9.27 23.35 6.05
N ASN A 724 8.48 22.64 5.27
CA ASN A 724 8.22 21.21 5.40
C ASN A 724 9.20 20.38 4.55
N SER A 725 9.30 19.08 4.86
CA SER A 725 10.17 18.12 4.16
C SER A 725 9.82 17.90 2.69
N ASP A 726 8.58 18.15 2.28
CA ASP A 726 8.09 18.05 0.90
C ASP A 726 8.35 19.34 0.08
N GLY A 727 8.97 20.35 0.68
CA GLY A 727 9.22 21.64 0.04
C GLY A 727 8.10 22.66 0.16
N THR A 728 6.93 22.26 0.66
CA THR A 728 5.86 23.20 1.02
C THR A 728 6.20 23.93 2.33
N TRP A 729 5.36 24.88 2.70
CA TRP A 729 5.43 25.61 3.95
C TRP A 729 4.12 25.48 4.69
N SER A 730 4.22 25.52 6.01
CA SER A 730 3.10 25.43 6.92
C SER A 730 3.18 26.51 7.99
N HIS A 731 2.04 26.80 8.59
CA HIS A 731 1.90 27.79 9.66
C HIS A 731 0.76 27.45 10.61
N LYS A 732 0.66 28.22 11.70
CA LYS A 732 -0.45 28.10 12.66
C LYS A 732 -1.07 29.47 12.97
N PRO A 733 -2.11 29.89 12.23
CA PRO A 733 -2.81 31.16 12.45
C PRO A 733 -3.52 31.25 13.81
N GLY A 734 -2.91 31.90 14.80
CA GLY A 734 -3.53 32.09 16.10
C GLY A 734 -3.90 30.77 16.80
N ARG A 735 -5.21 30.56 17.04
CA ARG A 735 -5.78 29.33 17.65
C ARG A 735 -6.41 28.37 16.62
N SER A 736 -6.15 28.55 15.33
CA SER A 736 -6.62 27.61 14.31
C SER A 736 -5.80 26.32 14.31
N ALA A 737 -6.26 25.31 13.58
CA ALA A 737 -5.44 24.16 13.22
C ALA A 737 -4.16 24.60 12.47
N VAL A 738 -3.16 23.71 12.43
CA VAL A 738 -1.96 23.92 11.61
C VAL A 738 -2.35 23.69 10.15
N MET A 739 -1.89 24.57 9.26
CA MET A 739 -2.26 24.57 7.84
C MET A 739 -1.01 24.63 6.97
N ASN A 740 -1.04 23.97 5.81
CA ASN A 740 -0.03 24.09 4.74
C ASN A 740 -0.55 24.89 3.52
N VAL A 741 -1.69 25.55 3.68
CA VAL A 741 -2.34 26.40 2.69
C VAL A 741 -2.40 27.84 3.17
N ASP A 742 -2.43 28.77 2.23
CA ASP A 742 -2.48 30.20 2.47
C ASP A 742 -3.92 30.70 2.76
N SER A 743 -4.12 32.01 2.85
CA SER A 743 -5.47 32.57 3.16
C SER A 743 -6.52 32.36 2.05
N ASN A 744 -6.11 31.99 0.83
CA ASN A 744 -7.02 31.61 -0.26
C ASN A 744 -7.29 30.10 -0.34
N GLY A 745 -6.54 29.30 0.43
CA GLY A 745 -6.60 27.84 0.36
C GLY A 745 -5.60 27.22 -0.61
N ASP A 746 -4.65 28.00 -1.12
CA ASP A 746 -3.61 27.53 -2.04
C ASP A 746 -2.38 27.00 -1.27
N PRO A 747 -1.73 25.89 -1.70
CA PRO A 747 -0.50 25.40 -1.07
C PRO A 747 0.62 26.44 -1.04
N ILE A 748 1.34 26.54 0.09
CA ILE A 748 2.41 27.52 0.25
C ILE A 748 3.75 26.92 -0.19
N TYR A 749 4.33 27.41 -1.28
CA TYR A 749 5.70 27.01 -1.72
C TYR A 749 6.77 28.04 -1.37
N ASP A 750 6.38 29.31 -1.24
CA ASP A 750 7.24 30.40 -0.82
C ASP A 750 6.41 31.42 -0.01
N PRO A 751 6.67 31.58 1.30
CA PRO A 751 5.86 32.44 2.15
C PRO A 751 5.99 33.92 1.78
N CYS A 752 7.00 34.32 0.99
CA CYS A 752 7.12 35.69 0.47
C CYS A 752 6.10 36.00 -0.65
N PHE A 753 5.49 34.99 -1.26
CA PHE A 753 4.58 35.13 -2.40
C PHE A 753 3.16 34.62 -2.15
N CYS A 754 2.88 33.95 -1.03
CA CYS A 754 1.53 33.53 -0.67
C CYS A 754 0.67 34.69 -0.15
N GLU A 755 -0.65 34.48 -0.12
CA GLU A 755 -1.58 35.37 0.57
C GLU A 755 -1.55 35.11 2.08
N ARG A 756 -1.31 36.16 2.86
CA ARG A 756 -1.01 36.05 4.30
C ARG A 756 -2.11 36.61 5.19
N GLU A 757 -3.28 36.95 4.64
CA GLU A 757 -4.31 37.63 5.43
C GLU A 757 -4.99 36.68 6.42
N HIS A 758 -4.76 36.87 7.72
CA HIS A 758 -5.36 36.04 8.77
C HIS A 758 -5.76 36.89 9.97
N GLY A 759 -6.96 36.66 10.50
CA GLY A 759 -7.40 37.31 11.75
C GLY A 759 -7.46 38.84 11.70
N GLY A 760 -7.54 39.44 10.51
CA GLY A 760 -7.50 40.89 10.31
C GLY A 760 -6.09 41.48 10.16
N HIS A 761 -5.06 40.63 10.06
CA HIS A 761 -3.66 41.02 9.85
C HIS A 761 -3.18 40.66 8.45
N THR A 762 -2.36 41.53 7.85
CA THR A 762 -1.84 41.32 6.47
C THR A 762 -0.42 40.75 6.40
N TYR A 763 0.35 40.87 7.49
CA TYR A 763 1.75 40.43 7.56
C TYR A 763 2.57 40.81 6.30
N ASP A 764 2.51 42.09 5.95
CA ASP A 764 2.96 42.66 4.68
C ASP A 764 4.48 42.90 4.62
N THR A 765 5.15 42.91 5.77
CA THR A 765 6.59 43.18 5.88
C THR A 765 7.38 41.90 6.14
N PHE A 766 8.22 41.50 5.19
CA PHE A 766 9.17 40.40 5.38
C PHE A 766 10.33 40.81 6.29
N VAL A 767 10.60 40.03 7.33
CA VAL A 767 11.67 40.30 8.30
C VAL A 767 12.95 39.53 7.96
N GLY A 768 12.83 38.25 7.61
CA GLY A 768 13.97 37.40 7.26
C GLY A 768 13.63 35.90 7.26
N PHE A 769 14.53 35.12 6.65
CA PHE A 769 14.57 33.67 6.83
C PHE A 769 15.61 33.32 7.87
N PHE A 770 15.34 32.29 8.67
CA PHE A 770 16.25 31.85 9.72
C PHE A 770 16.42 30.34 9.70
N ALA A 771 17.61 29.87 10.06
CA ALA A 771 17.90 28.45 10.20
C ALA A 771 17.87 28.04 11.67
N ILE A 772 16.97 27.11 12.02
CA ILE A 772 16.78 26.61 13.39
C ILE A 772 16.69 25.09 13.45
N GLY A 773 17.09 24.48 14.56
CA GLY A 773 16.87 23.05 14.82
C GLY A 773 15.58 22.80 15.61
N PRO A 774 15.01 21.59 15.56
CA PRO A 774 13.76 21.27 16.26
C PRO A 774 13.92 21.40 17.77
N PHE A 775 12.96 22.08 18.40
CA PHE A 775 12.94 22.26 19.86
C PHE A 775 12.74 20.92 20.58
N ARG A 776 11.97 19.99 20.00
CA ARG A 776 11.77 18.63 20.52
C ARG A 776 13.08 17.86 20.74
N ASP A 777 14.06 17.98 19.84
CA ASP A 777 15.28 17.16 19.84
C ASP A 777 16.53 17.80 20.49
N ALA A 778 16.45 19.04 20.98
CA ALA A 778 17.60 19.73 21.56
C ALA A 778 18.24 18.91 22.71
N LYS A 779 19.57 18.68 22.73
CA LYS A 779 20.26 17.92 23.81
C LYS A 779 21.07 18.85 24.73
N PRO A 780 21.23 18.54 26.04
CA PRO A 780 21.86 19.43 27.02
C PRO A 780 23.36 19.74 26.84
N ASN A 781 24.08 19.07 25.94
CA ASN A 781 25.56 19.02 25.98
C ASN A 781 26.28 19.37 24.67
N GLU A 782 25.59 19.89 23.65
CA GLU A 782 26.30 20.37 22.47
C GLU A 782 26.71 21.84 22.69
N GLN A 783 28.01 22.06 22.91
CA GLN A 783 28.58 23.41 22.92
C GLN A 783 28.43 24.02 21.52
N TRP A 784 27.49 24.95 21.37
CA TRP A 784 27.30 25.69 20.13
C TRP A 784 27.76 27.15 20.31
N ALA A 785 28.49 27.63 19.31
CA ALA A 785 29.42 28.76 19.37
C ALA A 785 28.81 30.09 19.83
N GLU A 786 29.60 30.82 20.63
CA GLU A 786 29.47 32.26 20.82
C GLU A 786 29.53 32.96 19.45
N VAL A 787 28.40 33.49 19.00
CA VAL A 787 28.40 34.53 17.96
C VAL A 787 28.88 35.80 18.63
N ILE A 788 30.15 36.14 18.41
CA ILE A 788 30.69 37.47 18.70
C ILE A 788 30.03 38.43 17.71
N TYR A 789 29.17 39.32 18.22
CA TYR A 789 28.78 40.52 17.49
C TYR A 789 29.93 41.52 17.64
N ASP A 790 30.66 41.80 16.56
CA ASP A 790 31.49 43.00 16.49
C ASP A 790 30.56 44.21 16.30
N ASP A 791 30.73 45.22 17.16
CA ASP A 791 30.07 46.54 17.11
C ASP A 791 30.31 47.31 15.79
#